data_AF-A0A7W4J5J4-F1
#
_entry.id   AF-A0A7W4J5J4-F1
#
_cell.length_a   1.000
_cell.length_b   1.000
_cell.length_c   1.000
_cell.angle_alpha   90.00
_cell.angle_beta   90.00
_cell.angle_gamma   90.00
#
_symmetry.space_group_name_H-M   'P 1'
#
loop_
_entity.id
_entity.type
_entity.pdbx_description
1 polymer ?
#
loop_
_entity_poly.entity_id
_entity_poly.type
_entity_poly.pdbx_seq_one_letter_code
_entity_poly.pdbx_strand_id
1 'polypeptide(L)'
;MTKVVLAGCILRAVRQSPMSIDGNHRHNERPSSLAPSVRDCIKMAGVQAFCSPRSVGRIAAFPATPGCLSDRQKVDSMTRLLAALCASFGCLMLGACADMSPAQPDAGARDASPPGHASAFDPAPARYSENHRLQFHFSPPEYWMNDPNGLVYFDGEYHLFYQYNPHAAVWGPISWGHAVSRDLIHWENLPVALGPDKWGQAWSGSVVVDWRNSSGLGPKGTPPMVAVYTAHNREFKAAGLTQPEGQHLAYSTDRGRTWVKYAGNPVLPNPGDERNFRDPKVAWHAASHQWVMALAEGDHSVFYGSPDLKNWRYLSAFGKGIGGHGGTWECPDLFPLTVRESGETKWVLVQSLNAGGPNGGSGVQYFIGDFDGTHFTLDPQFAAAVRRLGGVWLDWGRDDYAVVSWSDVPASDGRRIAIGWMANWDYAAKVPTERWRGAMTVPRTLALHKTPAGFRLFVNPVREMETLRGTPHVVSARRVDGRLALALDRDTVSQSDMLLRFDRPAGPVRFGLIFSNARGEEFRVGYDGATGRYFSDRRKAGDPAFSDRFAAGVHSAPRDATTVQMKLRLLMDAASMELFADEGRTVMTETFFPSQKFDRVSLFSEGGRAQFRGAVIYPMNRIWSAQDRQPVDMPSHDADMKTKRG
;
A
#
# COMPACT_ATOMS: atom_id res chain seq x y z
N MET A 1 0.15 -10.27 45.61
CA MET A 1 0.96 -10.07 46.83
C MET A 1 2.15 -11.03 46.78
N THR A 2 3.37 -10.81 47.27
CA THR A 2 4.13 -9.58 47.62
C THR A 2 5.59 -9.99 47.92
N LYS A 3 6.58 -9.48 47.16
CA LYS A 3 8.06 -9.50 47.42
C LYS A 3 8.73 -10.92 47.49
N VAL A 4 9.93 -11.21 46.94
CA VAL A 4 11.25 -10.52 46.81
C VAL A 4 12.11 -10.57 48.07
N VAL A 5 13.32 -11.16 47.97
CA VAL A 5 14.62 -10.70 48.56
C VAL A 5 15.78 -11.67 48.18
N LEU A 6 16.87 -11.11 47.62
CA LEU A 6 18.32 -11.48 47.58
C LEU A 6 18.80 -12.98 47.51
N ALA A 7 20.08 -13.29 47.27
CA ALA A 7 21.14 -12.80 46.37
C ALA A 7 22.44 -13.60 46.64
N GLY A 8 23.31 -13.83 45.64
CA GLY A 8 24.63 -14.44 45.89
C GLY A 8 25.47 -14.65 44.62
N CYS A 9 26.67 -14.05 44.59
CA CYS A 9 27.69 -14.29 43.57
C CYS A 9 28.84 -15.11 44.17
N ILE A 10 29.54 -15.95 43.39
CA ILE A 10 31.00 -16.16 43.51
C ILE A 10 31.61 -16.89 42.29
N LEU A 11 32.80 -16.39 41.91
CA LEU A 11 33.89 -16.79 41.01
C LEU A 11 33.80 -17.92 39.94
N ARG A 12 34.62 -17.70 38.90
CA ARG A 12 35.08 -18.67 37.87
C ARG A 12 36.09 -19.67 38.43
N ALA A 13 36.24 -20.81 37.76
CA ALA A 13 37.54 -21.50 37.60
C ALA A 13 37.66 -22.12 36.20
N VAL A 14 38.87 -22.09 35.62
CA VAL A 14 39.22 -22.76 34.35
C VAL A 14 40.22 -23.88 34.66
N ARG A 15 40.15 -25.00 33.94
CA ARG A 15 41.21 -26.03 33.92
C ARG A 15 41.58 -26.42 32.48
N GLN A 16 42.78 -26.97 32.33
CA GLN A 16 43.47 -27.14 31.05
C GLN A 16 43.37 -28.56 30.49
N SER A 17 43.66 -28.61 29.19
CA SER A 17 44.16 -29.68 28.28
C SER A 17 44.79 -30.95 28.89
N PRO A 18 44.88 -32.03 28.10
CA PRO A 18 46.10 -32.19 27.28
C PRO A 18 45.86 -32.60 25.80
N MET A 19 46.96 -32.67 25.02
CA MET A 19 47.02 -32.96 23.57
C MET A 19 47.48 -34.40 23.26
N SER A 20 47.17 -34.91 22.06
CA SER A 20 47.93 -35.92 21.29
C SER A 20 47.17 -36.26 19.97
N ILE A 21 47.76 -36.65 18.82
CA ILE A 21 49.02 -36.29 18.10
C ILE A 21 48.95 -36.89 16.66
N ASP A 22 49.81 -36.42 15.73
CA ASP A 22 50.01 -36.89 14.31
C ASP A 22 48.81 -36.77 13.34
N GLY A 23 48.97 -36.58 12.02
CA GLY A 23 50.13 -36.38 11.13
C GLY A 23 49.65 -36.35 9.65
N ASN A 24 50.42 -36.11 8.57
CA ASN A 24 51.80 -35.65 8.35
C ASN A 24 51.92 -35.17 6.84
N HIS A 25 53.09 -34.68 6.41
CA HIS A 25 53.53 -34.36 5.03
C HIS A 25 52.94 -33.14 4.27
N ARG A 26 53.66 -32.50 3.32
CA ARG A 26 55.06 -31.99 3.28
C ARG A 26 55.33 -31.16 2.00
N HIS A 27 56.42 -30.37 2.04
CA HIS A 27 57.05 -29.51 1.00
C HIS A 27 56.65 -28.02 1.04
N ASN A 28 57.56 -27.08 1.39
CA ASN A 28 58.74 -26.53 0.68
C ASN A 28 58.33 -25.43 -0.33
N GLU A 29 58.89 -24.19 -0.35
CA GLU A 29 60.17 -23.68 0.20
C GLU A 29 60.10 -22.28 0.88
N ARG A 30 61.27 -21.77 1.30
CA ARG A 30 61.59 -20.43 1.88
C ARG A 30 62.89 -19.94 1.15
N PRO A 31 63.67 -18.87 1.53
CA PRO A 31 63.56 -17.93 2.67
C PRO A 31 63.98 -16.45 2.49
N SER A 32 63.49 -15.60 3.40
CA SER A 32 64.22 -14.51 4.10
C SER A 32 63.39 -14.10 5.33
N SER A 33 63.83 -14.16 6.60
CA SER A 33 64.93 -13.49 7.33
C SER A 33 64.73 -11.96 7.49
N LEU A 34 64.70 -11.35 8.68
CA LEU A 34 64.86 -11.82 10.08
C LEU A 34 64.17 -10.83 11.06
N ALA A 35 63.99 -11.17 12.34
CA ALA A 35 63.28 -10.36 13.37
C ALA A 35 64.26 -9.53 14.26
N PRO A 36 63.85 -8.67 15.27
CA PRO A 36 63.08 -9.10 16.46
C PRO A 36 62.16 -8.07 17.21
N SER A 37 61.48 -8.59 18.25
CA SER A 37 61.10 -7.98 19.55
C SER A 37 60.14 -6.78 19.70
N VAL A 38 58.89 -7.10 20.10
CA VAL A 38 58.22 -6.74 21.38
C VAL A 38 58.63 -5.44 22.13
N ARG A 39 57.66 -4.53 22.34
CA ARG A 39 57.30 -3.95 23.65
C ARG A 39 55.97 -3.19 23.65
N ASP A 40 55.35 -3.10 24.82
CA ASP A 40 54.05 -2.44 25.06
C ASP A 40 54.15 -0.91 25.02
N CYS A 41 53.01 -0.23 24.83
CA CYS A 41 52.92 1.23 24.94
C CYS A 41 51.70 1.68 25.76
N ILE A 42 51.95 2.49 26.79
CA ILE A 42 50.93 3.12 27.65
C ILE A 42 50.80 4.61 27.25
N LYS A 43 49.61 5.19 27.51
CA LYS A 43 49.27 6.63 27.57
C LYS A 43 50.49 7.56 27.81
N MET A 44 50.61 8.74 27.20
CA MET A 44 49.65 9.86 27.20
C MET A 44 49.90 10.86 26.04
N ALA A 45 49.01 11.86 25.89
CA ALA A 45 49.15 12.99 24.98
C ALA A 45 49.82 14.23 25.62
N GLY A 46 50.39 15.13 24.82
CA GLY A 46 50.86 16.46 25.25
C GLY A 46 51.48 17.30 24.11
N VAL A 47 51.62 18.62 24.34
CA VAL A 47 52.34 19.64 23.49
C VAL A 47 51.59 20.00 22.17
N GLN A 48 50.95 21.16 22.01
CA GLN A 48 51.47 22.52 21.64
C GLN A 48 51.99 22.64 20.17
N ALA A 49 51.90 23.75 19.39
CA ALA A 49 51.41 25.15 19.60
C ALA A 49 51.24 25.98 18.28
N PHE A 50 50.90 27.28 18.40
CA PHE A 50 51.15 28.46 17.52
C PHE A 50 50.30 28.83 16.24
N CYS A 51 49.37 29.79 16.44
CA CYS A 51 49.18 31.10 15.76
C CYS A 51 49.04 31.35 14.22
N SER A 52 47.84 31.85 13.80
CA SER A 52 47.49 33.24 13.33
C SER A 52 48.16 33.91 12.09
N PRO A 53 47.69 35.07 11.53
CA PRO A 53 46.42 35.86 11.73
C PRO A 53 45.78 36.54 10.45
N ARG A 54 44.69 37.33 10.65
CA ARG A 54 44.08 38.41 9.77
C ARG A 54 43.17 37.97 8.59
N SER A 55 42.22 38.77 8.08
CA SER A 55 41.98 40.24 8.13
C SER A 55 40.54 40.70 8.55
N VAL A 56 40.03 41.86 8.08
CA VAL A 56 39.08 42.75 8.80
C VAL A 56 38.22 43.69 7.89
N GLY A 57 36.95 43.94 8.28
CA GLY A 57 36.09 45.09 7.85
C GLY A 57 34.67 44.98 8.51
N ARG A 58 34.02 45.98 9.15
CA ARG A 58 33.68 47.42 8.90
C ARG A 58 32.56 47.61 7.85
N ILE A 59 31.49 48.42 8.04
CA ILE A 59 31.14 49.44 9.06
C ILE A 59 29.59 49.57 9.28
N ALA A 60 29.13 50.40 10.24
CA ALA A 60 27.78 50.48 10.84
C ALA A 60 26.69 51.30 10.09
N ALA A 61 25.41 51.15 10.52
CA ALA A 61 24.43 52.24 10.81
C ALA A 61 23.12 51.74 11.50
N PHE A 62 22.36 52.65 12.12
CA PHE A 62 21.06 52.46 12.85
C PHE A 62 19.99 53.42 12.23
N PRO A 63 18.64 53.24 12.37
CA PRO A 63 17.94 53.37 13.67
C PRO A 63 16.61 52.56 13.90
N ALA A 64 16.15 52.56 15.17
CA ALA A 64 14.78 52.66 15.74
C ALA A 64 13.50 52.21 14.96
N THR A 65 12.40 51.67 15.55
CA THR A 65 12.01 51.27 16.94
C THR A 65 10.81 50.26 16.86
N PRO A 66 10.33 49.60 17.95
CA PRO A 66 9.70 48.27 17.86
C PRO A 66 8.15 48.21 17.88
N GLY A 67 7.62 47.04 17.49
CA GLY A 67 6.23 46.62 17.68
C GLY A 67 6.08 45.23 18.33
N CYS A 68 5.79 45.23 19.64
CA CYS A 68 5.09 44.25 20.49
C CYS A 68 5.15 42.70 20.31
N LEU A 69 5.24 42.06 21.50
CA LEU A 69 4.61 40.80 21.97
C LEU A 69 5.25 39.41 21.74
N SER A 70 5.56 38.76 22.89
CA SER A 70 5.31 37.33 23.24
C SER A 70 6.03 36.20 22.46
N ASP A 71 6.45 35.08 23.07
CA ASP A 71 6.71 34.79 24.50
C ASP A 71 7.72 33.60 24.59
N ARG A 72 8.45 33.46 25.71
CA ARG A 72 9.27 32.26 26.01
C ARG A 72 9.41 32.02 27.52
N GLN A 73 8.55 31.16 28.05
CA GLN A 73 8.80 30.48 29.33
C GLN A 73 10.01 29.54 29.26
N LYS A 74 10.65 29.30 30.42
CA LYS A 74 11.15 27.97 30.85
C LYS A 74 11.57 27.99 32.34
N VAL A 75 11.06 27.00 33.11
CA VAL A 75 11.82 26.18 34.10
C VAL A 75 12.37 26.92 35.35
N ASP A 76 12.24 26.45 36.61
CA ASP A 76 11.60 25.26 37.22
C ASP A 76 11.29 25.53 38.72
N SER A 77 10.60 24.59 39.41
CA SER A 77 10.91 24.09 40.80
C SER A 77 9.70 23.68 41.67
N MET A 78 9.45 22.37 41.71
CA MET A 78 9.35 21.50 42.92
C MET A 78 8.42 21.82 44.13
N THR A 79 7.63 20.76 44.49
CA THR A 79 7.12 20.33 45.83
C THR A 79 5.77 20.82 46.44
N ARG A 80 4.99 19.83 46.94
CA ARG A 80 3.92 19.86 48.00
C ARG A 80 2.55 20.51 47.63
N LEU A 81 1.38 20.09 48.15
CA LEU A 81 0.87 18.84 48.76
C LEU A 81 -0.70 18.86 48.87
N LEU A 82 -1.38 17.70 49.00
CA LEU A 82 -2.76 17.46 49.56
C LEU A 82 -4.06 18.02 48.89
N ALA A 83 -4.83 17.09 48.30
CA ALA A 83 -6.21 16.63 48.67
C ALA A 83 -7.53 17.48 48.61
N ALA A 84 -8.65 16.75 48.40
CA ALA A 84 -10.08 17.01 48.76
C ALA A 84 -10.94 18.01 47.93
N LEU A 85 -12.29 17.94 47.85
CA LEU A 85 -13.28 16.82 47.69
C LEU A 85 -14.75 17.35 47.50
N CYS A 86 -15.57 16.67 46.68
CA CYS A 86 -17.07 16.53 46.71
C CYS A 86 -18.10 17.68 46.45
N ALA A 87 -19.28 17.24 45.93
CA ALA A 87 -20.67 17.79 46.02
C ALA A 87 -21.04 19.11 45.26
N SER A 88 -22.28 19.41 44.80
CA SER A 88 -23.62 18.75 44.59
C SER A 88 -24.50 19.70 43.70
N PHE A 89 -25.73 19.51 43.18
CA PHE A 89 -26.91 18.56 43.25
C PHE A 89 -27.31 18.13 41.79
N GLY A 90 -28.50 17.69 41.31
CA GLY A 90 -29.92 17.54 41.74
C GLY A 90 -30.83 18.76 41.41
N CYS A 91 -32.12 18.71 41.00
CA CYS A 91 -33.13 17.67 40.63
C CYS A 91 -34.22 18.34 39.70
N LEU A 92 -34.88 17.74 38.69
CA LEU A 92 -35.85 16.61 38.56
C LEU A 92 -37.34 17.00 38.81
N MET A 93 -38.25 16.87 37.81
CA MET A 93 -39.74 16.77 37.95
C MET A 93 -40.45 16.17 36.69
N LEU A 94 -41.75 15.81 36.78
CA LEU A 94 -42.54 14.97 35.82
C LEU A 94 -44.08 15.27 35.77
N GLY A 95 -44.77 14.89 34.67
CA GLY A 95 -46.27 14.80 34.50
C GLY A 95 -46.95 16.05 33.86
N ALA A 96 -47.96 16.04 32.95
CA ALA A 96 -49.06 15.12 32.49
C ALA A 96 -50.42 15.26 33.25
N CYS A 97 -51.63 15.22 32.65
CA CYS A 97 -52.11 15.19 31.24
C CYS A 97 -53.66 15.45 31.13
N ALA A 98 -54.24 15.41 29.90
CA ALA A 98 -55.70 15.32 29.55
C ALA A 98 -56.57 16.62 29.69
N ASP A 99 -57.72 16.86 29.01
CA ASP A 99 -58.43 16.22 27.86
C ASP A 99 -59.53 17.13 27.22
N MET A 100 -60.25 16.62 26.19
CA MET A 100 -61.62 16.98 25.68
C MET A 100 -61.84 17.81 24.39
N SER A 101 -62.99 17.51 23.74
CA SER A 101 -63.62 18.04 22.50
C SER A 101 -65.17 18.04 22.70
N PRO A 102 -66.12 18.49 21.82
CA PRO A 102 -66.20 18.22 20.35
C PRO A 102 -66.89 19.31 19.46
N ALA A 103 -67.04 19.06 18.14
CA ALA A 103 -68.23 19.31 17.27
C ALA A 103 -67.90 19.35 15.74
N GLN A 104 -68.90 19.18 14.87
CA GLN A 104 -68.83 18.98 13.40
C GLN A 104 -69.97 19.80 12.70
N PRO A 105 -70.14 19.89 11.34
CA PRO A 105 -70.14 18.78 10.36
C PRO A 105 -69.61 19.06 8.92
N ASP A 106 -69.61 18.00 8.08
CA ASP A 106 -69.89 17.90 6.62
C ASP A 106 -69.29 18.85 5.55
N ALA A 107 -69.18 18.48 4.26
CA ALA A 107 -68.99 17.18 3.58
C ALA A 107 -68.66 17.46 2.08
N GLY A 108 -67.84 16.65 1.42
CA GLY A 108 -67.59 16.81 -0.03
C GLY A 108 -66.39 16.03 -0.57
N ALA A 109 -66.64 14.84 -1.13
CA ALA A 109 -65.59 13.95 -1.64
C ALA A 109 -65.20 14.23 -3.10
N ARG A 110 -63.91 14.07 -3.42
CA ARG A 110 -63.36 13.70 -4.73
C ARG A 110 -62.16 12.78 -4.53
N ASP A 111 -61.94 11.86 -5.47
CA ASP A 111 -60.97 10.77 -5.31
C ASP A 111 -59.53 11.25 -5.06
N ALA A 112 -58.91 10.64 -4.06
CA ALA A 112 -57.46 10.61 -3.89
C ALA A 112 -57.02 9.14 -4.01
N SER A 113 -56.58 8.75 -5.22
CA SER A 113 -55.94 7.45 -5.43
C SER A 113 -54.75 7.30 -4.46
N PRO A 114 -54.57 6.15 -3.79
CA PRO A 114 -53.40 5.94 -2.96
C PRO A 114 -52.12 6.04 -3.80
N PRO A 115 -51.00 6.54 -3.23
CA PRO A 115 -49.72 6.60 -3.94
C PRO A 115 -49.35 5.18 -4.41
N GLY A 116 -49.21 5.02 -5.73
CA GLY A 116 -49.11 3.70 -6.34
C GLY A 116 -47.94 2.89 -5.80
N HIS A 117 -48.17 1.59 -5.56
CA HIS A 117 -47.07 0.66 -5.32
C HIS A 117 -46.05 0.76 -6.46
N ALA A 118 -44.78 0.98 -6.10
CA ALA A 118 -43.68 0.90 -7.05
C ALA A 118 -43.65 -0.52 -7.62
N SER A 119 -44.00 -0.64 -8.91
CA SER A 119 -44.12 -1.91 -9.62
C SER A 119 -42.93 -2.11 -10.55
N ALA A 120 -42.63 -3.37 -10.82
CA ALA A 120 -41.43 -3.88 -11.48
C ALA A 120 -40.13 -3.66 -10.69
N PHE A 121 -39.37 -4.75 -10.54
CA PHE A 121 -37.95 -4.67 -10.24
C PHE A 121 -37.26 -4.08 -11.47
N ASP A 122 -36.54 -2.96 -11.31
CA ASP A 122 -35.48 -2.65 -12.28
C ASP A 122 -34.48 -3.81 -12.27
N PRO A 123 -34.15 -4.43 -13.42
CA PRO A 123 -33.22 -5.54 -13.45
C PRO A 123 -31.85 -5.04 -12.97
N ALA A 124 -31.30 -5.71 -11.94
CA ALA A 124 -30.02 -5.33 -11.36
C ALA A 124 -28.96 -5.17 -12.46
N PRO A 125 -28.16 -4.09 -12.46
CA PRO A 125 -27.27 -3.78 -13.56
C PRO A 125 -26.36 -4.97 -13.86
N ALA A 126 -26.18 -5.22 -15.16
CA ALA A 126 -25.32 -6.28 -15.66
C ALA A 126 -23.95 -6.21 -14.98
N ARG A 127 -23.37 -7.39 -14.69
CA ARG A 127 -22.05 -7.46 -14.05
C ARG A 127 -21.05 -6.59 -14.82
N TYR A 128 -20.11 -6.00 -14.10
CA TYR A 128 -19.11 -5.07 -14.64
C TYR A 128 -19.67 -3.81 -15.36
N SER A 129 -20.96 -3.51 -15.21
CA SER A 129 -21.65 -2.33 -15.77
C SER A 129 -22.40 -1.54 -14.69
N GLU A 130 -22.10 -1.79 -13.41
CA GLU A 130 -22.71 -1.13 -12.26
C GLU A 130 -22.17 0.30 -12.04
N ASN A 131 -22.85 1.09 -11.20
CA ASN A 131 -22.33 2.38 -10.77
C ASN A 131 -20.93 2.24 -10.13
N HIS A 132 -20.07 3.23 -10.41
CA HIS A 132 -18.67 3.30 -9.98
C HIS A 132 -17.77 2.15 -10.44
N ARG A 133 -18.27 1.18 -11.21
CA ARG A 133 -17.46 0.05 -11.69
C ARG A 133 -16.38 0.52 -12.66
N LEU A 134 -15.14 0.39 -12.23
CA LEU A 134 -13.94 0.59 -13.01
C LEU A 134 -13.91 -0.31 -14.24
N GLN A 135 -13.50 0.24 -15.37
CA GLN A 135 -13.56 -0.40 -16.68
C GLN A 135 -12.20 -0.91 -17.18
N PHE A 136 -11.08 -0.51 -16.56
CA PHE A 136 -9.74 -1.06 -16.87
C PHE A 136 -8.87 -1.41 -15.64
N HIS A 137 -9.48 -1.48 -14.45
CA HIS A 137 -8.83 -1.94 -13.22
C HIS A 137 -9.45 -3.26 -12.76
N PHE A 138 -8.65 -4.21 -12.23
CA PHE A 138 -9.21 -5.47 -11.75
C PHE A 138 -10.12 -5.25 -10.53
N SER A 139 -11.29 -5.89 -10.54
CA SER A 139 -12.20 -6.02 -9.41
C SER A 139 -12.91 -7.38 -9.50
N PRO A 140 -13.26 -8.02 -8.38
CA PRO A 140 -13.98 -9.29 -8.43
C PRO A 140 -15.36 -9.07 -9.06
N PRO A 141 -15.99 -10.11 -9.65
CA PRO A 141 -17.32 -9.96 -10.22
C PRO A 141 -18.32 -9.42 -9.20
N GLU A 142 -18.20 -9.86 -7.94
CA GLU A 142 -19.09 -9.54 -6.83
C GLU A 142 -18.28 -9.48 -5.52
N TYR A 143 -18.91 -8.98 -4.45
CA TYR A 143 -18.42 -9.01 -3.07
C TYR A 143 -17.09 -8.28 -2.80
N TRP A 144 -16.51 -8.52 -1.61
CA TRP A 144 -15.37 -7.77 -1.07
C TRP A 144 -14.02 -8.34 -1.52
N MET A 145 -13.13 -7.46 -1.98
CA MET A 145 -11.71 -7.71 -2.20
C MET A 145 -10.85 -6.71 -1.40
N ASN A 146 -9.76 -7.21 -0.79
CA ASN A 146 -8.62 -6.37 -0.36
C ASN A 146 -7.29 -6.80 -1.01
N ASP A 147 -6.27 -7.08 -0.20
CA ASP A 147 -4.87 -7.16 -0.60
C ASP A 147 -4.61 -8.10 -1.79
N PRO A 148 -3.77 -7.73 -2.77
CA PRO A 148 -3.24 -8.66 -3.74
C PRO A 148 -2.34 -9.69 -3.05
N ASN A 149 -2.45 -10.94 -3.43
CA ASN A 149 -1.74 -12.07 -2.85
C ASN A 149 -1.14 -12.94 -3.94
N GLY A 150 -0.18 -13.78 -3.56
CA GLY A 150 0.23 -14.91 -4.39
C GLY A 150 0.77 -14.56 -5.78
N LEU A 151 1.24 -13.33 -6.00
CA LEU A 151 1.61 -12.86 -7.34
C LEU A 151 2.82 -13.63 -7.88
N VAL A 152 2.57 -14.49 -8.87
CA VAL A 152 3.56 -15.34 -9.54
C VAL A 152 3.25 -15.39 -11.03
N TYR A 153 4.29 -15.37 -11.87
CA TYR A 153 4.17 -15.72 -13.27
C TYR A 153 4.51 -17.21 -13.46
N PHE A 154 3.64 -17.98 -14.11
CA PHE A 154 3.89 -19.39 -14.39
C PHE A 154 3.24 -19.81 -15.71
N ASP A 155 3.93 -20.64 -16.50
CA ASP A 155 3.45 -21.24 -17.76
C ASP A 155 2.70 -20.29 -18.73
N GLY A 156 3.18 -19.04 -18.85
CA GLY A 156 2.60 -18.03 -19.74
C GLY A 156 1.47 -17.20 -19.13
N GLU A 157 1.22 -17.31 -17.82
CA GLU A 157 0.14 -16.62 -17.11
C GLU A 157 0.68 -15.87 -15.88
N TYR A 158 0.23 -14.62 -15.71
CA TYR A 158 0.34 -13.87 -14.46
C TYR A 158 -0.84 -14.25 -13.56
N HIS A 159 -0.55 -14.81 -12.39
CA HIS A 159 -1.56 -15.11 -11.38
C HIS A 159 -1.80 -13.91 -10.48
N LEU A 160 -3.07 -13.59 -10.24
CA LEU A 160 -3.53 -12.60 -9.27
C LEU A 160 -4.44 -13.31 -8.27
N PHE A 161 -3.89 -13.68 -7.11
CA PHE A 161 -4.71 -14.03 -5.95
C PHE A 161 -5.05 -12.76 -5.17
N TYR A 162 -6.09 -12.80 -4.36
CA TYR A 162 -6.49 -11.63 -3.58
C TYR A 162 -7.33 -12.02 -2.36
N GLN A 163 -7.19 -11.26 -1.28
CA GLN A 163 -8.06 -11.38 -0.10
C GLN A 163 -9.51 -11.15 -0.52
N TYR A 164 -10.39 -12.13 -0.29
CA TYR A 164 -11.74 -12.16 -0.85
C TYR A 164 -12.76 -12.68 0.16
N ASN A 165 -13.95 -12.07 0.19
CA ASN A 165 -15.13 -12.66 0.85
C ASN A 165 -16.10 -13.17 -0.23
N PRO A 166 -16.24 -14.49 -0.44
CA PRO A 166 -17.10 -15.05 -1.49
C PRO A 166 -18.61 -14.95 -1.21
N HIS A 167 -19.03 -14.25 -0.16
CA HIS A 167 -20.43 -14.22 0.30
C HIS A 167 -21.02 -12.82 0.53
N ALA A 168 -20.21 -11.77 0.68
CA ALA A 168 -20.71 -10.41 0.94
C ALA A 168 -19.70 -9.30 0.60
N ALA A 169 -20.20 -8.11 0.25
CA ALA A 169 -19.40 -6.89 0.03
C ALA A 169 -18.87 -6.23 1.32
N VAL A 170 -18.52 -7.04 2.33
CA VAL A 170 -17.92 -6.62 3.61
C VAL A 170 -16.73 -7.52 3.94
N TRP A 171 -15.79 -7.01 4.73
CA TRP A 171 -14.60 -7.77 5.12
C TRP A 171 -14.94 -8.97 6.03
N GLY A 172 -14.58 -10.16 5.58
CA GLY A 172 -14.59 -11.41 6.36
C GLY A 172 -15.92 -12.19 6.33
N PRO A 173 -15.90 -13.54 6.30
CA PRO A 173 -14.73 -14.42 6.36
C PRO A 173 -13.82 -14.35 5.12
N ILE A 174 -12.50 -14.27 5.34
CA ILE A 174 -11.54 -14.10 4.24
C ILE A 174 -11.04 -15.44 3.69
N SER A 175 -10.97 -15.48 2.36
CA SER A 175 -10.46 -16.52 1.48
C SER A 175 -9.48 -15.89 0.47
N TRP A 176 -8.73 -16.68 -0.28
CA TRP A 176 -8.07 -16.20 -1.50
C TRP A 176 -8.98 -16.40 -2.72
N GLY A 177 -9.44 -15.31 -3.32
CA GLY A 177 -9.92 -15.29 -4.70
C GLY A 177 -8.75 -15.44 -5.68
N HIS A 178 -9.04 -15.71 -6.95
CA HIS A 178 -8.02 -15.96 -7.98
C HIS A 178 -8.48 -15.50 -9.36
N ALA A 179 -7.59 -14.85 -10.10
CA ALA A 179 -7.70 -14.61 -11.53
C ALA A 179 -6.35 -14.82 -12.22
N VAL A 180 -6.36 -15.07 -13.53
CA VAL A 180 -5.15 -15.16 -14.37
C VAL A 180 -5.23 -14.23 -15.56
N SER A 181 -4.09 -13.75 -16.04
CA SER A 181 -3.97 -12.92 -17.25
C SER A 181 -2.71 -13.27 -18.03
N ARG A 182 -2.73 -13.05 -19.35
CA ARG A 182 -1.56 -13.21 -20.24
C ARG A 182 -0.88 -11.89 -20.59
N ASP A 183 -1.53 -10.77 -20.29
CA ASP A 183 -1.07 -9.40 -20.59
C ASP A 183 -1.12 -8.44 -19.37
N LEU A 184 -1.58 -8.91 -18.19
CA LEU A 184 -1.89 -8.16 -16.97
C LEU A 184 -3.13 -7.25 -17.07
N ILE A 185 -3.84 -7.27 -18.19
CA ILE A 185 -4.94 -6.34 -18.52
C ILE A 185 -6.28 -7.07 -18.57
N HIS A 186 -6.34 -8.17 -19.32
CA HIS A 186 -7.55 -8.98 -19.47
C HIS A 186 -7.47 -10.17 -18.51
N TRP A 187 -8.44 -10.29 -17.60
CA TRP A 187 -8.39 -11.22 -16.47
C TRP A 187 -9.49 -12.28 -16.55
N GLU A 188 -9.09 -13.55 -16.59
CA GLU A 188 -9.98 -14.70 -16.42
C GLU A 188 -10.17 -14.94 -14.92
N ASN A 189 -11.39 -14.79 -14.41
CA ASN A 189 -11.73 -15.11 -13.02
C ASN A 189 -11.81 -16.63 -12.82
N LEU A 190 -11.13 -17.16 -11.81
CA LEU A 190 -11.07 -18.57 -11.47
C LEU A 190 -11.79 -18.85 -10.13
N PRO A 191 -12.06 -20.13 -9.78
CA PRO A 191 -12.62 -20.50 -8.49
C PRO A 191 -11.76 -20.01 -7.30
N VAL A 192 -12.40 -19.87 -6.14
CA VAL A 192 -11.73 -19.52 -4.86
C VAL A 192 -10.62 -20.55 -4.57
N ALA A 193 -9.39 -20.06 -4.44
CA ALA A 193 -8.19 -20.90 -4.29
C ALA A 193 -8.05 -21.46 -2.87
N LEU A 194 -8.21 -20.62 -1.84
CA LEU A 194 -8.04 -20.99 -0.44
C LEU A 194 -9.18 -20.42 0.41
N GLY A 195 -10.19 -21.22 0.75
CA GLY A 195 -11.20 -20.86 1.76
C GLY A 195 -10.67 -20.96 3.20
N PRO A 196 -11.48 -20.61 4.22
CA PRO A 196 -11.18 -20.89 5.63
C PRO A 196 -11.07 -22.40 5.94
N ASP A 197 -10.51 -22.76 7.11
CA ASP A 197 -10.58 -24.12 7.68
C ASP A 197 -10.54 -24.08 9.24
N LYS A 198 -10.24 -25.20 9.90
CA LYS A 198 -10.08 -25.33 11.36
C LYS A 198 -9.05 -24.38 11.99
N TRP A 199 -8.09 -23.88 11.20
CA TRP A 199 -7.11 -22.89 11.60
C TRP A 199 -7.59 -21.44 11.40
N GLY A 200 -8.80 -21.26 10.87
CA GLY A 200 -9.43 -19.96 10.64
C GLY A 200 -9.36 -19.53 9.17
N GLN A 201 -9.30 -18.21 8.96
CA GLN A 201 -9.33 -17.57 7.64
C GLN A 201 -7.98 -17.72 6.93
N ALA A 202 -7.99 -17.83 5.61
CA ALA A 202 -6.78 -17.59 4.82
C ALA A 202 -6.59 -16.08 4.71
N TRP A 203 -5.47 -15.57 5.22
CA TRP A 203 -5.03 -14.18 5.12
C TRP A 203 -3.87 -14.04 4.12
N SER A 204 -3.37 -12.82 3.94
CA SER A 204 -2.40 -12.45 2.92
C SER A 204 -1.10 -13.25 2.94
N GLY A 205 -0.40 -13.22 1.81
CA GLY A 205 0.81 -13.99 1.59
C GLY A 205 1.20 -14.08 0.10
N SER A 206 2.10 -15.01 -0.20
CA SER A 206 2.77 -15.13 -1.51
C SER A 206 2.70 -16.54 -2.07
N VAL A 207 3.08 -16.69 -3.34
CA VAL A 207 3.24 -17.97 -4.02
C VAL A 207 4.62 -17.98 -4.65
N VAL A 208 5.29 -19.12 -4.62
CA VAL A 208 6.55 -19.36 -5.33
C VAL A 208 6.42 -20.60 -6.22
N VAL A 209 7.15 -20.62 -7.32
CA VAL A 209 7.36 -21.86 -8.09
C VAL A 209 8.55 -22.61 -7.46
N ASP A 210 8.30 -23.77 -6.86
CA ASP A 210 9.37 -24.60 -6.29
C ASP A 210 10.06 -25.40 -7.40
N TRP A 211 10.83 -24.70 -8.24
CA TRP A 211 11.60 -25.24 -9.38
C TRP A 211 12.50 -26.44 -9.04
N ARG A 212 12.81 -26.64 -7.77
CA ARG A 212 13.67 -27.72 -7.26
C ARG A 212 12.88 -28.87 -6.61
N ASN A 213 11.56 -28.71 -6.45
CA ASN A 213 10.70 -29.52 -5.57
C ASN A 213 11.33 -29.74 -4.18
N SER A 214 11.96 -28.69 -3.65
CA SER A 214 12.62 -28.66 -2.34
C SER A 214 11.66 -28.94 -1.18
N SER A 215 10.40 -28.54 -1.34
CA SER A 215 9.30 -28.87 -0.43
C SER A 215 8.89 -30.34 -0.49
N GLY A 216 9.15 -31.04 -1.60
CA GLY A 216 8.68 -32.41 -1.84
C GLY A 216 7.16 -32.52 -2.00
N LEU A 217 6.46 -31.40 -2.27
CA LEU A 217 5.00 -31.37 -2.41
C LEU A 217 4.52 -31.66 -3.84
N GLY A 218 5.39 -31.51 -4.84
CA GLY A 218 5.09 -31.83 -6.24
C GLY A 218 5.48 -33.26 -6.63
N PRO A 219 4.96 -33.79 -7.74
CA PRO A 219 5.43 -35.05 -8.31
C PRO A 219 6.85 -34.90 -8.86
N LYS A 220 7.60 -36.00 -8.94
CA LYS A 220 8.99 -35.98 -9.40
C LYS A 220 9.09 -35.51 -10.86
N GLY A 221 9.69 -34.34 -11.08
CA GLY A 221 9.92 -33.76 -12.41
C GLY A 221 8.98 -32.61 -12.79
N THR A 222 7.98 -32.29 -11.95
CA THR A 222 7.11 -31.11 -12.16
C THR A 222 7.18 -30.22 -10.92
N PRO A 223 7.55 -28.93 -11.05
CA PRO A 223 7.63 -28.04 -9.90
C PRO A 223 6.22 -27.68 -9.41
N PRO A 224 5.91 -27.81 -8.11
CA PRO A 224 4.66 -27.34 -7.58
C PRO A 224 4.69 -25.81 -7.45
N MET A 225 3.53 -25.17 -7.58
CA MET A 225 3.32 -23.83 -7.04
C MET A 225 3.02 -23.98 -5.55
N VAL A 226 3.73 -23.24 -4.69
CA VAL A 226 3.55 -23.31 -3.23
C VAL A 226 3.13 -21.95 -2.72
N ALA A 227 1.90 -21.87 -2.19
CA ALA A 227 1.38 -20.71 -1.49
C ALA A 227 1.87 -20.74 -0.04
N VAL A 228 2.40 -19.62 0.42
CA VAL A 228 2.77 -19.38 1.82
C VAL A 228 1.88 -18.23 2.30
N TYR A 229 1.02 -18.51 3.28
CA TYR A 229 -0.06 -17.62 3.69
C TYR A 229 -0.26 -17.61 5.20
N THR A 230 -0.77 -16.51 5.76
CA THR A 230 -1.14 -16.48 7.18
C THR A 230 -2.49 -17.14 7.39
N ALA A 231 -2.61 -18.08 8.33
CA ALA A 231 -3.91 -18.49 8.86
C ALA A 231 -4.27 -17.60 10.06
N HIS A 232 -5.49 -17.06 10.08
CA HIS A 232 -5.99 -16.20 11.17
C HIS A 232 -7.20 -16.83 11.86
N ASN A 233 -7.03 -17.25 13.11
CA ASN A 233 -8.11 -17.79 13.93
C ASN A 233 -8.79 -16.67 14.74
N ARG A 234 -10.05 -16.37 14.38
CA ARG A 234 -10.87 -15.34 15.07
C ARG A 234 -11.25 -15.74 16.50
N GLU A 235 -11.41 -17.03 16.79
CA GLU A 235 -11.76 -17.54 18.12
C GLU A 235 -10.56 -17.41 19.06
N PHE A 236 -9.35 -17.76 18.59
CA PHE A 236 -8.10 -17.57 19.35
C PHE A 236 -7.87 -16.09 19.66
N LYS A 237 -8.17 -15.19 18.71
CA LYS A 237 -8.10 -13.73 18.91
C LYS A 237 -9.15 -13.24 19.91
N ALA A 238 -10.38 -13.75 19.86
CA ALA A 238 -11.46 -13.42 20.79
C ALA A 238 -11.21 -13.95 22.22
N ALA A 239 -10.63 -15.15 22.34
CA ALA A 239 -10.15 -15.71 23.60
C ALA A 239 -8.87 -15.03 24.13
N GLY A 240 -8.35 -14.02 23.41
CA GLY A 240 -7.21 -13.23 23.85
C GLY A 240 -5.86 -13.95 23.78
N LEU A 241 -5.74 -15.06 23.06
CA LEU A 241 -4.49 -15.81 22.91
C LEU A 241 -3.40 -14.97 22.18
N THR A 242 -2.12 -15.29 22.45
CA THR A 242 -0.97 -14.62 21.84
C THR A 242 -0.67 -15.07 20.41
N GLN A 243 -1.17 -16.25 20.01
CA GLN A 243 -0.92 -16.87 18.70
C GLN A 243 -2.20 -16.99 17.86
N PRO A 244 -2.90 -15.88 17.52
CA PRO A 244 -4.09 -15.92 16.65
C PRO A 244 -3.75 -16.04 15.16
N GLU A 245 -2.48 -15.82 14.81
CA GLU A 245 -1.93 -15.73 13.46
C GLU A 245 -0.73 -16.71 13.37
N GLY A 246 -0.49 -17.31 12.20
CA GLY A 246 0.65 -18.22 11.96
C GLY A 246 0.78 -18.59 10.49
N GLN A 247 1.97 -19.02 10.02
CA GLN A 247 2.23 -19.21 8.59
C GLN A 247 2.04 -20.67 8.14
N HIS A 248 1.32 -20.81 7.04
CA HIS A 248 0.77 -22.05 6.49
C HIS A 248 1.19 -22.22 5.03
N LEU A 249 1.26 -23.48 4.59
CA LEU A 249 1.44 -23.84 3.19
C LEU A 249 0.14 -24.38 2.56
N ALA A 250 -0.05 -24.04 1.29
CA ALA A 250 -0.82 -24.86 0.36
C ALA A 250 -0.02 -25.06 -0.93
N TYR A 251 -0.33 -26.08 -1.72
CA TYR A 251 0.37 -26.34 -2.97
C TYR A 251 -0.59 -26.72 -4.10
N SER A 252 -0.18 -26.42 -5.32
CA SER A 252 -0.85 -26.77 -6.57
C SER A 252 0.14 -27.48 -7.50
N THR A 253 -0.35 -28.51 -8.18
CA THR A 253 0.39 -29.26 -9.22
C THR A 253 -0.25 -29.14 -10.60
N ASP A 254 -1.22 -28.22 -10.76
CA ASP A 254 -2.09 -28.08 -11.93
C ASP A 254 -2.08 -26.66 -12.53
N ARG A 255 -1.03 -25.88 -12.23
CA ARG A 255 -0.88 -24.44 -12.57
C ARG A 255 -1.90 -23.57 -11.84
N GLY A 256 -1.96 -23.73 -10.52
CA GLY A 256 -2.70 -22.87 -9.60
C GLY A 256 -4.22 -23.01 -9.67
N ARG A 257 -4.75 -24.04 -10.36
CA ARG A 257 -6.19 -24.20 -10.61
C ARG A 257 -6.90 -24.88 -9.44
N THR A 258 -6.24 -25.80 -8.74
CA THR A 258 -6.69 -26.37 -7.45
C THR A 258 -5.54 -26.37 -6.44
N TRP A 259 -5.89 -26.30 -5.15
CA TRP A 259 -4.93 -26.13 -4.06
C TRP A 259 -5.17 -27.11 -2.92
N VAL A 260 -4.11 -27.82 -2.52
CA VAL A 260 -4.10 -28.73 -1.38
C VAL A 260 -3.37 -28.06 -0.22
N LYS A 261 -4.07 -27.82 0.90
CA LYS A 261 -3.45 -27.31 2.12
C LYS A 261 -2.55 -28.37 2.75
N TYR A 262 -1.36 -27.98 3.18
CA TYR A 262 -0.38 -28.90 3.74
C TYR A 262 -0.85 -29.48 5.09
N ALA A 263 -0.80 -30.80 5.22
CA ALA A 263 -1.29 -31.50 6.41
C ALA A 263 -0.49 -31.19 7.69
N GLY A 264 0.80 -30.85 7.55
CA GLY A 264 1.69 -30.46 8.66
C GLY A 264 1.68 -28.97 9.01
N ASN A 265 0.62 -28.23 8.63
CA ASN A 265 0.45 -26.83 9.01
C ASN A 265 0.12 -26.65 10.51
N PRO A 266 0.52 -25.53 11.15
CA PRO A 266 1.37 -24.44 10.64
C PRO A 266 2.84 -24.86 10.42
N VAL A 267 3.49 -24.27 9.41
CA VAL A 267 4.95 -24.44 9.18
C VAL A 267 5.79 -23.41 9.92
N LEU A 268 5.20 -22.29 10.32
CA LEU A 268 5.79 -21.33 11.23
C LEU A 268 4.70 -20.80 12.18
N PRO A 269 4.47 -21.44 13.34
CA PRO A 269 3.60 -20.89 14.37
C PRO A 269 4.18 -19.56 14.88
N ASN A 270 3.32 -18.64 15.28
CA ASN A 270 3.73 -17.41 15.95
C ASN A 270 4.44 -17.75 17.28
N PRO A 271 5.62 -17.16 17.59
CA PRO A 271 6.34 -17.44 18.83
C PRO A 271 5.54 -17.05 20.09
N GLY A 272 4.72 -15.99 20.00
CA GLY A 272 3.82 -15.51 21.05
C GLY A 272 4.19 -14.13 21.63
N ASP A 273 5.30 -13.53 21.19
CA ASP A 273 5.81 -12.24 21.68
C ASP A 273 5.04 -11.04 21.09
N GLU A 274 4.57 -11.14 19.84
CA GLU A 274 3.71 -10.16 19.16
C GLU A 274 2.52 -10.89 18.50
N ARG A 275 1.33 -10.27 18.49
CA ARG A 275 0.09 -10.89 17.99
C ARG A 275 -0.09 -10.71 16.48
N ASN A 276 0.44 -9.61 15.94
CA ASN A 276 0.42 -9.27 14.53
C ASN A 276 1.64 -9.91 13.86
N PHE A 277 1.45 -11.07 13.25
CA PHE A 277 2.54 -11.92 12.75
C PHE A 277 2.10 -12.51 11.41
N ARG A 278 2.27 -11.75 10.32
CA ARG A 278 1.52 -12.00 9.08
C ARG A 278 2.17 -11.52 7.78
N ASP A 279 1.52 -11.89 6.69
CA ASP A 279 1.77 -11.51 5.31
C ASP A 279 3.13 -11.99 4.76
N PRO A 280 3.41 -13.31 4.78
CA PRO A 280 4.69 -13.87 4.35
C PRO A 280 4.94 -13.66 2.85
N LYS A 281 5.90 -12.81 2.51
CA LYS A 281 6.54 -12.80 1.19
C LYS A 281 7.71 -13.77 1.19
N VAL A 282 7.66 -14.79 0.33
CA VAL A 282 8.76 -15.74 0.14
C VAL A 282 9.41 -15.57 -1.22
N ALA A 283 10.74 -15.74 -1.27
CA ALA A 283 11.54 -15.78 -2.49
C ALA A 283 12.75 -16.72 -2.33
N TRP A 284 13.26 -17.29 -3.43
CA TRP A 284 14.51 -18.06 -3.41
C TRP A 284 15.72 -17.13 -3.44
N HIS A 285 16.49 -17.08 -2.36
CA HIS A 285 17.72 -16.29 -2.33
C HIS A 285 18.89 -17.10 -2.90
N ALA A 286 19.15 -16.91 -4.20
CA ALA A 286 20.10 -17.70 -4.95
C ALA A 286 21.52 -17.74 -4.35
N ALA A 287 22.00 -16.62 -3.79
CA ALA A 287 23.37 -16.50 -3.26
C ALA A 287 23.61 -17.17 -1.90
N SER A 288 22.57 -17.35 -1.07
CA SER A 288 22.65 -18.09 0.21
C SER A 288 21.92 -19.45 0.16
N HIS A 289 21.54 -19.90 -1.04
CA HIS A 289 20.94 -21.20 -1.36
C HIS A 289 19.78 -21.62 -0.44
N GLN A 290 18.90 -20.69 -0.08
CA GLN A 290 17.72 -20.95 0.74
C GLN A 290 16.51 -20.11 0.32
N TRP A 291 15.32 -20.55 0.68
CA TRP A 291 14.13 -19.72 0.69
C TRP A 291 14.26 -18.69 1.80
N VAL A 292 13.95 -17.44 1.49
CA VAL A 292 13.86 -16.34 2.46
C VAL A 292 12.41 -15.88 2.52
N MET A 293 11.89 -15.74 3.74
CA MET A 293 10.61 -15.10 4.04
C MET A 293 10.89 -13.73 4.64
N ALA A 294 10.24 -12.70 4.11
CA ALA A 294 9.97 -11.45 4.82
C ALA A 294 8.54 -11.53 5.37
N LEU A 295 8.36 -11.19 6.64
CA LEU A 295 7.09 -11.29 7.37
C LEU A 295 6.93 -10.03 8.24
N ALA A 296 5.70 -9.51 8.37
CA ALA A 296 5.45 -8.38 9.26
C ALA A 296 5.22 -8.86 10.70
N GLU A 297 5.94 -8.25 11.64
CA GLU A 297 5.80 -8.45 13.09
C GLU A 297 5.54 -7.09 13.77
N GLY A 298 4.27 -6.78 14.05
CA GLY A 298 3.85 -5.55 14.73
C GLY A 298 4.24 -4.26 14.00
N ASP A 299 5.35 -3.65 14.41
CA ASP A 299 5.90 -2.38 13.90
C ASP A 299 7.14 -2.57 13.00
N HIS A 300 7.49 -3.79 12.59
CA HIS A 300 8.70 -4.04 11.81
C HIS A 300 8.60 -5.30 10.92
N SER A 301 9.61 -5.53 10.08
CA SER A 301 9.78 -6.75 9.29
C SER A 301 10.73 -7.71 10.02
N VAL A 302 10.42 -9.01 9.99
CA VAL A 302 11.30 -10.11 10.43
C VAL A 302 11.60 -11.05 9.27
N PHE A 303 12.81 -11.61 9.25
CA PHE A 303 13.30 -12.48 8.18
C PHE A 303 13.52 -13.90 8.68
N TYR A 304 13.03 -14.88 7.93
CA TYR A 304 13.26 -16.31 8.18
C TYR A 304 13.89 -16.98 6.95
N GLY A 305 14.71 -18.00 7.17
CA GLY A 305 15.33 -18.83 6.15
C GLY A 305 14.84 -20.28 6.22
N SER A 306 14.67 -20.94 5.07
CA SER A 306 14.26 -22.35 4.98
C SER A 306 14.93 -23.08 3.80
N PRO A 307 15.35 -24.34 3.97
CA PRO A 307 15.81 -25.17 2.85
C PRO A 307 14.67 -25.75 2.01
N ASP A 308 13.44 -25.82 2.55
CA ASP A 308 12.37 -26.71 2.06
C ASP A 308 10.94 -26.14 2.19
N LEU A 309 10.79 -24.83 2.42
CA LEU A 309 9.53 -24.11 2.69
C LEU A 309 8.74 -24.54 3.95
N LYS A 310 9.17 -25.60 4.65
CA LYS A 310 8.45 -26.16 5.81
C LYS A 310 9.18 -25.90 7.12
N ASN A 311 10.51 -25.97 7.10
CA ASN A 311 11.36 -25.78 8.27
C ASN A 311 11.96 -24.38 8.23
N TRP A 312 11.43 -23.46 9.03
CA TRP A 312 11.85 -22.05 9.06
C TRP A 312 12.72 -21.74 10.28
N ARG A 313 13.80 -20.97 10.06
CA ARG A 313 14.70 -20.46 11.11
C ARG A 313 14.79 -18.95 11.01
N TYR A 314 14.57 -18.24 12.12
CA TYR A 314 14.76 -16.79 12.21
C TYR A 314 16.20 -16.39 11.82
N LEU A 315 16.34 -15.27 11.10
CA LEU A 315 17.61 -14.72 10.62
C LEU A 315 17.91 -13.35 11.24
N SER A 316 17.04 -12.36 11.01
CA SER A 316 17.16 -11.01 11.58
C SER A 316 15.82 -10.26 11.56
N ALA A 317 15.81 -9.06 12.14
CA ALA A 317 14.72 -8.08 12.06
C ALA A 317 15.19 -6.79 11.39
N PHE A 318 14.28 -6.03 10.79
CA PHE A 318 14.53 -4.71 10.20
C PHE A 318 13.29 -3.79 10.33
N GLY A 319 13.53 -2.50 10.58
CA GLY A 319 12.51 -1.46 10.42
C GLY A 319 12.06 -0.76 11.70
N LYS A 320 12.27 -1.36 12.87
CA LYS A 320 11.82 -0.81 14.16
C LYS A 320 12.39 0.60 14.41
N GLY A 321 11.52 1.61 14.48
CA GLY A 321 11.91 3.03 14.61
C GLY A 321 12.52 3.67 13.35
N ILE A 322 12.42 3.01 12.19
CA ILE A 322 12.95 3.44 10.89
C ILE A 322 11.78 3.56 9.89
N GLY A 323 11.56 4.74 9.34
CA GLY A 323 10.43 4.99 8.42
C GLY A 323 9.14 5.37 9.15
N GLY A 324 8.00 5.10 8.52
CA GLY A 324 6.68 5.36 9.04
C GLY A 324 6.28 4.34 10.11
N HIS A 325 5.79 4.83 11.24
CA HIS A 325 5.36 4.05 12.42
C HIS A 325 4.03 4.57 12.98
N GLY A 326 3.11 4.93 12.08
CA GLY A 326 1.77 5.44 12.45
C GLY A 326 0.75 4.36 12.84
N GLY A 327 1.17 3.09 12.80
CA GLY A 327 0.33 1.91 12.96
C GLY A 327 1.08 0.63 12.56
N THR A 328 0.35 -0.47 12.47
CA THR A 328 0.89 -1.82 12.21
C THR A 328 1.51 -1.89 10.81
N TRP A 329 2.66 -2.55 10.70
CA TRP A 329 3.27 -2.90 9.42
C TRP A 329 2.58 -4.16 8.86
N GLU A 330 2.28 -4.16 7.57
CA GLU A 330 1.54 -5.22 6.86
C GLU A 330 2.15 -5.36 5.45
N CYS A 331 1.90 -6.48 4.76
CA CYS A 331 2.29 -6.74 3.36
C CYS A 331 3.70 -6.25 2.97
N PRO A 332 4.78 -6.89 3.47
CA PRO A 332 6.14 -6.68 3.01
C PRO A 332 6.36 -7.28 1.61
N ASP A 333 7.28 -6.71 0.83
CA ASP A 333 7.83 -7.37 -0.36
C ASP A 333 9.34 -7.10 -0.53
N LEU A 334 10.14 -8.16 -0.65
CA LEU A 334 11.59 -8.12 -0.71
C LEU A 334 12.11 -8.64 -2.07
N PHE A 335 12.75 -7.77 -2.85
CA PHE A 335 13.31 -8.14 -4.16
C PHE A 335 14.54 -7.30 -4.54
N PRO A 336 15.44 -7.83 -5.38
CA PRO A 336 16.52 -7.04 -5.98
C PRO A 336 16.03 -6.22 -7.16
N LEU A 337 16.66 -5.06 -7.38
CA LEU A 337 16.56 -4.26 -8.59
C LEU A 337 17.94 -3.81 -9.07
N THR A 338 18.15 -3.81 -10.38
CA THR A 338 19.30 -3.17 -11.03
C THR A 338 19.04 -1.67 -11.17
N VAL A 339 19.99 -0.85 -10.71
CA VAL A 339 19.98 0.61 -10.87
C VAL A 339 20.19 0.97 -12.34
N ARG A 340 19.29 1.78 -12.90
CA ARG A 340 19.28 2.13 -14.33
C ARG A 340 20.54 2.85 -14.80
N GLU A 341 21.13 3.69 -13.98
CA GLU A 341 22.28 4.54 -14.36
C GLU A 341 23.65 3.87 -14.18
N SER A 342 23.78 2.87 -13.30
CA SER A 342 25.08 2.29 -12.92
C SER A 342 25.19 0.78 -13.11
N GLY A 343 24.07 0.07 -13.32
CA GLY A 343 24.07 -1.40 -13.40
C GLY A 343 24.32 -2.10 -12.07
N GLU A 344 24.52 -1.38 -10.96
CA GLU A 344 24.65 -1.97 -9.62
C GLU A 344 23.30 -2.56 -9.18
N THR A 345 23.31 -3.68 -8.45
CA THR A 345 22.10 -4.24 -7.86
C THR A 345 21.93 -3.73 -6.43
N LYS A 346 20.71 -3.31 -6.08
CA LYS A 346 20.29 -3.03 -4.71
C LYS A 346 19.04 -3.82 -4.37
N TRP A 347 18.85 -4.08 -3.08
CA TRP A 347 17.63 -4.69 -2.56
C TRP A 347 16.62 -3.63 -2.17
N VAL A 348 15.36 -3.96 -2.41
CA VAL A 348 14.20 -3.15 -2.09
C VAL A 348 13.32 -3.95 -1.15
N LEU A 349 12.94 -3.34 -0.03
CA LEU A 349 11.86 -3.80 0.84
C LEU A 349 10.71 -2.80 0.71
N VAL A 350 9.64 -3.19 0.03
CA VAL A 350 8.34 -2.51 0.10
C VAL A 350 7.66 -2.93 1.40
N GLN A 351 6.94 -2.01 2.05
CA GLN A 351 6.22 -2.28 3.28
C GLN A 351 4.96 -1.42 3.35
N SER A 352 3.81 -2.05 3.57
CA SER A 352 2.55 -1.36 3.81
C SER A 352 2.38 -1.07 5.31
N LEU A 353 1.63 -0.03 5.68
CA LEU A 353 1.27 0.21 7.09
C LEU A 353 -0.12 0.85 7.27
N ASN A 354 -0.75 0.52 8.40
CA ASN A 354 -2.10 0.96 8.74
C ASN A 354 -2.24 1.27 10.25
N ALA A 355 -2.51 2.51 10.67
CA ALA A 355 -2.52 3.75 9.90
C ALA A 355 -1.09 4.30 9.67
N GLY A 356 -0.99 5.50 9.09
CA GLY A 356 0.26 6.25 8.93
C GLY A 356 0.59 6.68 7.51
N GLY A 357 -0.30 6.45 6.53
CA GLY A 357 -0.11 6.84 5.13
C GLY A 357 0.09 8.35 4.92
N PRO A 358 0.66 8.77 3.77
CA PRO A 358 1.22 10.12 3.58
C PRO A 358 0.17 11.24 3.58
N ASN A 359 -1.09 10.92 3.30
CA ASN A 359 -2.24 11.83 3.48
C ASN A 359 -3.30 11.23 4.45
N GLY A 360 -2.85 10.38 5.38
CA GLY A 360 -3.68 9.72 6.39
C GLY A 360 -4.15 8.31 6.01
N GLY A 361 -4.75 7.61 6.98
CA GLY A 361 -5.20 6.22 6.82
C GLY A 361 -4.06 5.24 6.55
N SER A 362 -4.31 4.22 5.74
CA SER A 362 -3.32 3.25 5.28
C SER A 362 -2.45 3.78 4.12
N GLY A 363 -1.25 3.22 3.90
CA GLY A 363 -0.39 3.56 2.76
C GLY A 363 0.87 2.69 2.65
N VAL A 364 1.69 2.92 1.60
CA VAL A 364 2.87 2.08 1.27
C VAL A 364 4.17 2.87 1.27
N GLN A 365 5.11 2.45 2.13
CA GLN A 365 6.50 2.94 2.14
C GLN A 365 7.46 1.91 1.51
N TYR A 366 8.70 2.34 1.24
CA TYR A 366 9.76 1.44 0.80
C TYR A 366 11.13 1.83 1.33
N PHE A 367 12.03 0.83 1.35
CA PHE A 367 13.41 0.93 1.80
C PHE A 367 14.35 0.41 0.70
N ILE A 368 15.48 1.09 0.50
CA ILE A 368 16.52 0.70 -0.46
C ILE A 368 17.84 0.45 0.30
N GLY A 369 18.51 -0.64 -0.03
CA GLY A 369 19.76 -1.04 0.60
C GLY A 369 20.35 -2.30 -0.01
N ASP A 370 20.96 -3.13 0.84
CA ASP A 370 21.59 -4.39 0.49
C ASP A 370 21.06 -5.50 1.41
N PHE A 371 20.92 -6.71 0.87
CA PHE A 371 20.50 -7.90 1.61
C PHE A 371 21.48 -9.04 1.33
N ASP A 372 22.04 -9.63 2.38
CA ASP A 372 23.09 -10.66 2.29
C ASP A 372 22.54 -12.10 2.28
N GLY A 373 21.22 -12.27 2.36
CA GLY A 373 20.56 -13.54 2.60
C GLY A 373 20.12 -13.75 4.05
N THR A 374 20.42 -12.82 4.95
CA THR A 374 20.04 -12.82 6.37
C THR A 374 19.59 -11.45 6.89
N HIS A 375 20.31 -10.37 6.59
CA HIS A 375 20.09 -9.02 7.12
C HIS A 375 19.85 -8.01 6.01
N PHE A 376 18.88 -7.11 6.20
CA PHE A 376 18.64 -5.95 5.33
C PHE A 376 19.33 -4.70 5.89
N THR A 377 20.29 -4.17 5.15
CA THR A 377 21.08 -2.99 5.54
C THR A 377 20.78 -1.82 4.60
N LEU A 378 20.29 -0.69 5.15
CA LEU A 378 19.95 0.50 4.34
C LEU A 378 21.16 1.14 3.65
N ASP A 379 20.94 1.64 2.43
CA ASP A 379 21.85 2.58 1.79
C ASP A 379 22.01 3.86 2.66
N PRO A 380 23.24 4.38 2.89
CA PRO A 380 23.45 5.53 3.77
C PRO A 380 22.73 6.82 3.33
N GLN A 381 22.61 7.08 2.02
CA GLN A 381 21.93 8.27 1.51
C GLN A 381 20.41 8.12 1.59
N PHE A 382 19.89 6.90 1.36
CA PHE A 382 18.49 6.56 1.58
C PHE A 382 18.12 6.65 3.07
N ALA A 383 18.94 6.13 3.98
CA ALA A 383 18.74 6.24 5.42
C ALA A 383 18.66 7.70 5.89
N ALA A 384 19.46 8.59 5.31
CA ALA A 384 19.36 10.04 5.57
C ALA A 384 18.04 10.65 5.04
N ALA A 385 17.53 10.18 3.91
CA ALA A 385 16.22 10.59 3.39
C ALA A 385 15.06 10.09 4.29
N VAL A 386 15.08 8.81 4.69
CA VAL A 386 14.08 8.22 5.61
C VAL A 386 14.00 8.99 6.92
N ARG A 387 15.15 9.24 7.59
CA ARG A 387 15.21 10.02 8.85
C ARG A 387 14.68 11.45 8.71
N ARG A 388 14.87 12.08 7.55
CA ARG A 388 14.42 13.46 7.30
C ARG A 388 12.93 13.57 6.93
N LEU A 389 12.34 12.51 6.38
CA LEU A 389 10.98 12.51 5.85
C LEU A 389 9.97 11.74 6.74
N GLY A 390 10.44 10.92 7.67
CA GLY A 390 9.58 10.03 8.48
C GLY A 390 9.02 8.84 7.70
N GLY A 391 9.53 8.59 6.49
CA GLY A 391 9.02 7.60 5.54
C GLY A 391 9.38 7.99 4.10
N VAL A 392 9.44 7.02 3.20
CA VAL A 392 9.59 7.26 1.75
C VAL A 392 8.52 6.46 1.05
N TRP A 393 7.58 7.16 0.43
CA TRP A 393 6.30 6.61 -0.02
C TRP A 393 6.34 6.20 -1.49
N LEU A 394 5.74 5.05 -1.80
CA LEU A 394 5.61 4.53 -3.17
C LEU A 394 4.53 5.30 -3.95
N ASP A 395 3.43 5.60 -3.27
CA ASP A 395 2.30 6.41 -3.72
C ASP A 395 1.98 7.44 -2.63
N TRP A 396 1.55 8.64 -3.04
CA TRP A 396 1.20 9.75 -2.15
C TRP A 396 -0.31 10.05 -2.09
N GLY A 397 -1.12 9.35 -2.87
CA GLY A 397 -2.56 9.43 -2.79
C GLY A 397 -3.11 8.78 -1.51
N ARG A 398 -4.42 8.52 -1.50
CA ARG A 398 -5.07 7.80 -0.40
C ARG A 398 -5.29 6.32 -0.69
N ASP A 399 -5.41 5.94 -1.96
CA ASP A 399 -5.94 4.63 -2.35
C ASP A 399 -4.90 3.78 -3.09
N ASP A 400 -3.74 3.55 -2.48
CA ASP A 400 -2.81 2.49 -2.89
C ASP A 400 -2.26 1.81 -1.63
N TYR A 401 -2.54 0.52 -1.49
CA TYR A 401 -2.22 -0.26 -0.29
C TYR A 401 -1.84 -1.71 -0.61
N ALA A 402 -1.18 -2.39 0.35
CA ALA A 402 -0.80 -3.79 0.22
C ALA A 402 -0.03 -4.13 -1.07
N VAL A 403 0.80 -3.21 -1.54
CA VAL A 403 1.49 -3.36 -2.84
C VAL A 403 2.53 -4.46 -2.76
N VAL A 404 2.33 -5.50 -3.57
CA VAL A 404 3.27 -6.62 -3.75
C VAL A 404 3.54 -6.87 -5.23
N SER A 405 4.60 -7.63 -5.53
CA SER A 405 5.14 -7.83 -6.87
C SER A 405 5.21 -9.30 -7.31
N TRP A 406 5.02 -9.51 -8.62
CA TRP A 406 5.08 -10.84 -9.24
C TRP A 406 6.46 -11.48 -9.09
N SER A 407 6.51 -12.71 -8.56
CA SER A 407 7.68 -13.59 -8.70
C SER A 407 7.72 -14.20 -10.11
N ASP A 408 8.87 -14.81 -10.45
CA ASP A 408 9.04 -15.66 -11.64
C ASP A 408 8.76 -15.02 -13.02
N VAL A 409 8.57 -13.70 -13.09
CA VAL A 409 8.49 -12.93 -14.33
C VAL A 409 9.75 -13.20 -15.18
N PRO A 410 9.62 -13.58 -16.47
CA PRO A 410 10.76 -14.06 -17.25
C PRO A 410 11.88 -13.02 -17.40
N ALA A 411 13.12 -13.49 -17.39
CA ALA A 411 14.30 -12.64 -17.62
C ALA A 411 14.31 -11.95 -19.00
N SER A 412 13.53 -12.47 -19.97
CA SER A 412 13.31 -11.86 -21.28
C SER A 412 12.36 -10.65 -21.26
N ASP A 413 11.51 -10.53 -20.24
CA ASP A 413 10.74 -9.31 -19.97
C ASP A 413 11.51 -8.36 -19.04
N GLY A 414 12.12 -8.92 -17.99
CA GLY A 414 13.08 -8.22 -17.11
C GLY A 414 12.49 -7.12 -16.23
N ARG A 415 11.17 -6.92 -16.21
CA ARG A 415 10.52 -5.93 -15.34
C ARG A 415 10.21 -6.51 -13.96
N ARG A 416 10.38 -5.70 -12.92
CA ARG A 416 9.70 -5.87 -11.64
C ARG A 416 8.31 -5.23 -11.78
N ILE A 417 7.28 -6.05 -11.74
CA ILE A 417 5.87 -5.63 -11.89
C ILE A 417 5.17 -5.82 -10.54
N ALA A 418 4.43 -4.82 -10.10
CA ALA A 418 3.69 -4.79 -8.83
C ALA A 418 2.27 -4.27 -9.02
N ILE A 419 1.40 -4.52 -8.06
CA ILE A 419 0.02 -4.03 -8.03
C ILE A 419 -0.40 -3.86 -6.56
N GLY A 420 -1.31 -2.93 -6.29
CA GLY A 420 -1.83 -2.66 -4.95
C GLY A 420 -3.35 -2.71 -4.90
N TRP A 421 -3.92 -2.84 -3.71
CA TRP A 421 -5.34 -2.63 -3.45
C TRP A 421 -5.65 -1.13 -3.51
N MET A 422 -6.53 -0.75 -4.43
CA MET A 422 -6.95 0.63 -4.66
C MET A 422 -8.07 1.04 -3.69
N ALA A 423 -7.75 1.09 -2.40
CA ALA A 423 -8.62 1.61 -1.34
C ALA A 423 -7.81 2.02 -0.09
N ASN A 424 -8.52 2.46 0.96
CA ASN A 424 -7.93 2.82 2.24
C ASN A 424 -8.75 2.30 3.42
N TRP A 425 -8.10 1.74 4.45
CA TRP A 425 -8.77 1.18 5.62
C TRP A 425 -9.65 2.17 6.41
N ASP A 426 -9.43 3.49 6.30
CA ASP A 426 -10.27 4.52 6.91
C ASP A 426 -11.74 4.52 6.44
N TYR A 427 -12.02 3.99 5.24
CA TYR A 427 -13.35 4.07 4.63
C TYR A 427 -13.69 2.92 3.66
N ALA A 428 -12.77 2.00 3.35
CA ALA A 428 -13.03 0.88 2.45
C ALA A 428 -14.29 0.08 2.84
N ALA A 429 -14.56 -0.11 4.14
CA ALA A 429 -15.78 -0.76 4.64
C ALA A 429 -17.08 0.05 4.46
N LYS A 430 -17.03 1.26 3.89
CA LYS A 430 -18.15 2.21 3.79
C LYS A 430 -18.39 2.80 2.39
N VAL A 431 -17.52 2.58 1.41
CA VAL A 431 -17.68 3.15 0.05
C VAL A 431 -19.03 2.76 -0.58
N PRO A 432 -19.65 3.61 -1.42
CA PRO A 432 -21.00 3.41 -1.94
C PRO A 432 -21.08 2.39 -3.10
N THR A 433 -20.31 1.29 -3.02
CA THR A 433 -20.37 0.17 -3.97
C THR A 433 -21.06 -1.02 -3.29
N GLU A 434 -22.16 -1.50 -3.87
CA GLU A 434 -23.06 -2.49 -3.23
C GLU A 434 -22.74 -3.93 -3.62
N ARG A 435 -22.81 -4.25 -4.92
CA ARG A 435 -22.62 -5.61 -5.45
C ARG A 435 -21.17 -6.10 -5.33
N TRP A 436 -20.22 -5.18 -5.35
CA TRP A 436 -18.76 -5.41 -5.34
C TRP A 436 -18.09 -4.36 -4.45
N ARG A 437 -16.88 -4.62 -3.96
CA ARG A 437 -16.13 -3.66 -3.17
C ARG A 437 -14.62 -3.91 -3.20
N GLY A 438 -13.85 -2.85 -3.42
CA GLY A 438 -12.41 -2.92 -3.59
C GLY A 438 -12.01 -3.23 -5.04
N ALA A 439 -10.91 -2.62 -5.47
CA ALA A 439 -10.29 -2.81 -6.78
C ALA A 439 -8.77 -2.94 -6.61
N MET A 440 -8.08 -3.36 -7.65
CA MET A 440 -6.63 -3.20 -7.75
C MET A 440 -6.29 -1.89 -8.47
N THR A 441 -5.12 -1.31 -8.20
CA THR A 441 -4.50 -0.30 -9.07
C THR A 441 -4.14 -0.93 -10.42
N VAL A 442 -3.82 -0.13 -11.45
CA VAL A 442 -3.25 -0.72 -12.67
C VAL A 442 -1.91 -1.40 -12.35
N PRO A 443 -1.53 -2.47 -13.06
CA PRO A 443 -0.22 -3.07 -12.87
C PRO A 443 0.89 -2.04 -13.14
N ARG A 444 1.86 -1.93 -12.23
CA ARG A 444 2.91 -0.92 -12.21
C ARG A 444 4.28 -1.57 -12.38
N THR A 445 5.10 -0.99 -13.23
CA THR A 445 6.55 -1.28 -13.31
C THR A 445 7.30 -0.50 -12.24
N LEU A 446 8.20 -1.18 -11.52
CA LEU A 446 9.11 -0.56 -10.56
C LEU A 446 10.52 -0.49 -11.18
N ALA A 447 11.07 0.72 -11.34
CA ALA A 447 12.42 0.96 -11.83
C ALA A 447 13.27 1.67 -10.77
N LEU A 448 14.50 1.20 -10.54
CA LEU A 448 15.41 1.79 -9.56
C LEU A 448 16.34 2.82 -10.23
N HIS A 449 16.31 4.05 -9.73
CA HIS A 449 17.07 5.19 -10.27
C HIS A 449 17.96 5.84 -9.21
N LYS A 450 19.16 6.28 -9.60
CA LYS A 450 20.10 7.03 -8.76
C LYS A 450 19.87 8.54 -8.91
N THR A 451 19.18 9.14 -7.96
CA THR A 451 18.84 10.59 -7.99
C THR A 451 19.82 11.42 -7.13
N PRO A 452 19.86 12.75 -7.27
CA PRO A 452 20.59 13.63 -6.35
C PRO A 452 20.17 13.49 -4.87
N ALA A 453 18.97 12.95 -4.59
CA ALA A 453 18.46 12.68 -3.26
C ALA A 453 18.73 11.22 -2.79
N GLY A 454 19.58 10.47 -3.50
CA GLY A 454 19.84 9.04 -3.31
C GLY A 454 19.01 8.16 -4.24
N PHE A 455 19.09 6.85 -4.06
CA PHE A 455 18.29 5.91 -4.87
C PHE A 455 16.77 6.12 -4.65
N ARG A 456 15.97 5.97 -5.70
CA ARG A 456 14.50 6.06 -5.67
C ARG A 456 13.88 5.03 -6.61
N LEU A 457 12.68 4.58 -6.25
CA LEU A 457 11.80 3.89 -7.19
C LEU A 457 11.08 4.91 -8.06
N PHE A 458 11.10 4.73 -9.37
CA PHE A 458 10.16 5.35 -10.29
C PHE A 458 9.12 4.30 -10.68
N VAL A 459 7.84 4.70 -10.68
CA VAL A 459 6.69 3.81 -10.75
C VAL A 459 5.81 4.26 -11.93
N ASN A 460 5.62 3.40 -12.92
CA ASN A 460 4.82 3.73 -14.12
C ASN A 460 3.88 2.56 -14.48
N PRO A 461 2.70 2.80 -15.08
CA PRO A 461 1.84 1.75 -15.59
C PRO A 461 2.58 0.84 -16.57
N VAL A 462 2.24 -0.45 -16.58
CA VAL A 462 2.76 -1.38 -17.57
C VAL A 462 2.41 -0.94 -19.01
N ARG A 463 3.32 -1.21 -19.95
CA ARG A 463 3.16 -0.87 -21.38
C ARG A 463 1.92 -1.53 -22.01
N GLU A 464 1.46 -2.64 -21.44
CA GLU A 464 0.29 -3.38 -21.88
C GLU A 464 -1.01 -2.55 -21.71
N MET A 465 -1.04 -1.58 -20.79
CA MET A 465 -2.12 -0.58 -20.70
C MET A 465 -2.30 0.20 -22.01
N GLU A 466 -1.23 0.38 -22.79
CA GLU A 466 -1.27 1.15 -24.04
C GLU A 466 -2.06 0.44 -25.15
N THR A 467 -2.33 -0.86 -25.02
CA THR A 467 -3.19 -1.64 -25.93
C THR A 467 -4.67 -1.25 -25.84
N LEU A 468 -5.09 -0.66 -24.72
CA LEU A 468 -6.46 -0.18 -24.53
C LEU A 468 -6.72 1.19 -25.19
N ARG A 469 -5.69 1.89 -25.67
CA ARG A 469 -5.84 3.24 -26.23
C ARG A 469 -6.58 3.24 -27.57
N GLY A 470 -7.70 3.96 -27.63
CA GLY A 470 -8.38 4.32 -28.89
C GLY A 470 -7.74 5.52 -29.58
N THR A 471 -8.47 6.14 -30.51
CA THR A 471 -8.01 7.28 -31.32
C THR A 471 -7.62 8.49 -30.46
N PRO A 472 -6.39 9.04 -30.56
CA PRO A 472 -5.96 10.16 -29.71
C PRO A 472 -6.62 11.50 -30.07
N HIS A 473 -7.06 12.22 -29.04
CA HIS A 473 -7.34 13.65 -29.11
C HIS A 473 -6.07 14.43 -28.78
N VAL A 474 -5.57 15.25 -29.72
CA VAL A 474 -4.38 16.10 -29.52
C VAL A 474 -4.79 17.49 -29.08
N VAL A 475 -4.30 17.94 -27.93
CA VAL A 475 -4.60 19.26 -27.37
C VAL A 475 -3.40 20.18 -27.52
N SER A 476 -3.50 21.19 -28.38
CA SER A 476 -2.42 22.15 -28.65
C SER A 476 -2.01 22.97 -27.42
N ALA A 477 -0.72 23.30 -27.35
CA ALA A 477 -0.12 24.17 -26.34
C ALA A 477 -0.77 25.56 -26.32
N ARG A 478 -0.88 26.15 -25.12
CA ARG A 478 -1.63 27.39 -24.87
C ARG A 478 -1.24 27.97 -23.50
N ARG A 479 -1.45 29.28 -23.30
CA ARG A 479 -1.47 29.88 -21.97
C ARG A 479 -2.87 29.73 -21.38
N VAL A 480 -2.96 29.29 -20.13
CA VAL A 480 -4.22 29.14 -19.40
C VAL A 480 -4.30 30.28 -18.39
N ASP A 481 -5.44 30.97 -18.37
CA ASP A 481 -5.76 32.10 -17.51
C ASP A 481 -7.22 31.89 -17.08
N GLY A 482 -7.49 31.67 -15.79
CA GLY A 482 -8.77 31.13 -15.33
C GLY A 482 -9.02 29.69 -15.80
N ARG A 483 -10.25 29.36 -16.20
CA ARG A 483 -10.69 28.02 -16.63
C ARG A 483 -10.87 27.94 -18.14
N LEU A 484 -10.40 26.85 -18.76
CA LEU A 484 -10.51 26.60 -20.19
C LEU A 484 -10.93 25.15 -20.46
N ALA A 485 -12.14 24.97 -20.98
CA ALA A 485 -12.67 23.65 -21.35
C ALA A 485 -11.82 22.96 -22.43
N LEU A 486 -11.79 21.62 -22.37
CA LEU A 486 -11.30 20.78 -23.46
C LEU A 486 -12.50 20.12 -24.16
N ALA A 487 -12.52 20.15 -25.49
CA ALA A 487 -13.51 19.42 -26.28
C ALA A 487 -13.07 17.95 -26.36
N LEU A 488 -13.77 17.09 -25.64
CA LEU A 488 -13.63 15.63 -25.63
C LEU A 488 -15.03 15.02 -25.55
N ASP A 489 -15.19 13.79 -26.02
CA ASP A 489 -16.42 13.02 -25.83
C ASP A 489 -16.61 12.63 -24.35
N ARG A 490 -17.87 12.49 -23.92
CA ARG A 490 -18.22 12.33 -22.49
C ARG A 490 -17.60 11.08 -21.86
N ASP A 491 -17.62 9.95 -22.58
CA ASP A 491 -17.00 8.73 -22.07
C ASP A 491 -15.48 8.88 -21.93
N THR A 492 -14.81 9.53 -22.89
CA THR A 492 -13.37 9.87 -22.84
C THR A 492 -13.01 10.70 -21.61
N VAL A 493 -13.88 11.61 -21.15
CA VAL A 493 -13.66 12.36 -19.89
C VAL A 493 -13.63 11.43 -18.67
N SER A 494 -14.42 10.36 -18.68
CA SER A 494 -14.54 9.39 -17.58
C SER A 494 -13.64 8.16 -17.69
N GLN A 495 -13.01 7.93 -18.85
CA GLN A 495 -12.31 6.68 -19.17
C GLN A 495 -11.17 6.93 -20.18
N SER A 496 -10.00 7.36 -19.71
CA SER A 496 -8.88 7.79 -20.57
C SER A 496 -7.47 7.68 -19.95
N ASP A 497 -6.47 7.68 -20.84
CA ASP A 497 -5.04 7.86 -20.53
C ASP A 497 -4.59 9.22 -21.09
N MET A 498 -4.27 10.15 -20.20
CA MET A 498 -3.95 11.54 -20.53
C MET A 498 -2.46 11.83 -20.34
N LEU A 499 -1.74 12.09 -21.43
CA LEU A 499 -0.32 12.49 -21.44
C LEU A 499 -0.20 14.01 -21.56
N LEU A 500 -0.11 14.72 -20.44
CA LEU A 500 -0.08 16.19 -20.38
C LEU A 500 1.33 16.73 -20.12
N ARG A 501 1.61 17.94 -20.64
CA ARG A 501 2.83 18.69 -20.34
C ARG A 501 2.51 20.13 -19.92
N PHE A 502 3.19 20.61 -18.88
CA PHE A 502 3.16 22.00 -18.42
C PHE A 502 4.60 22.50 -18.19
N ASP A 503 4.82 23.80 -18.14
CA ASP A 503 6.03 24.36 -17.51
C ASP A 503 5.75 24.65 -16.03
N ARG A 504 6.72 24.39 -15.16
CA ARG A 504 6.69 24.80 -13.76
C ARG A 504 6.67 26.34 -13.66
N PRO A 505 5.71 26.95 -12.96
CA PRO A 505 5.62 28.40 -12.82
C PRO A 505 6.77 28.96 -11.96
N ALA A 506 7.11 30.23 -12.18
CA ALA A 506 8.08 30.96 -11.38
C ALA A 506 7.49 31.64 -10.13
N GLY A 507 6.19 31.44 -9.86
CA GLY A 507 5.46 32.04 -8.75
C GLY A 507 4.30 31.16 -8.29
N PRO A 508 3.44 31.64 -7.37
CA PRO A 508 2.43 30.86 -6.64
C PRO A 508 1.19 30.48 -7.48
N VAL A 509 1.37 30.12 -8.75
CA VAL A 509 0.31 29.71 -9.66
C VAL A 509 -0.09 28.26 -9.37
N ARG A 510 -1.39 28.02 -9.15
CA ARG A 510 -1.98 26.68 -9.00
C ARG A 510 -2.71 26.31 -10.29
N PHE A 511 -2.45 25.15 -10.85
CA PHE A 511 -2.97 24.77 -12.17
C PHE A 511 -3.06 23.25 -12.35
N GLY A 512 -3.77 22.82 -13.38
CA GLY A 512 -3.96 21.40 -13.69
C GLY A 512 -5.28 21.16 -14.42
N LEU A 513 -5.98 20.10 -14.03
CA LEU A 513 -7.30 19.73 -14.56
C LEU A 513 -8.41 19.83 -13.51
N ILE A 514 -9.61 20.14 -13.99
CA ILE A 514 -10.88 19.99 -13.30
C ILE A 514 -11.76 19.06 -14.14
N PHE A 515 -12.12 17.90 -13.58
CA PHE A 515 -13.17 17.02 -14.08
C PHE A 515 -14.48 17.41 -13.41
N SER A 516 -15.59 17.44 -14.15
CA SER A 516 -16.89 17.88 -13.62
C SER A 516 -18.07 17.27 -14.39
N ASN A 517 -19.26 17.30 -13.79
CA ASN A 517 -20.51 16.79 -14.39
C ASN A 517 -21.68 17.79 -14.31
N ALA A 518 -22.85 17.42 -14.83
CA ALA A 518 -24.06 18.25 -14.79
C ALA A 518 -24.63 18.50 -13.37
N ARG A 519 -24.21 17.74 -12.34
CA ARG A 519 -24.63 17.90 -10.95
C ARG A 519 -23.84 18.95 -10.18
N GLY A 520 -22.76 19.49 -10.77
CA GLY A 520 -21.86 20.45 -10.12
C GLY A 520 -20.77 19.79 -9.27
N GLU A 521 -20.64 18.47 -9.33
CA GLU A 521 -19.55 17.72 -8.71
C GLU A 521 -18.24 18.00 -9.47
N GLU A 522 -17.12 18.12 -8.75
CA GLU A 522 -15.79 18.36 -9.30
C GLU A 522 -14.73 17.45 -8.65
N PHE A 523 -13.86 16.86 -9.47
CA PHE A 523 -12.55 16.36 -9.04
C PHE A 523 -11.45 17.25 -9.63
N ARG A 524 -10.46 17.65 -8.83
CA ARG A 524 -9.34 18.48 -9.28
C ARG A 524 -8.01 17.79 -9.02
N VAL A 525 -7.08 17.90 -9.97
CA VAL A 525 -5.73 17.33 -9.86
C VAL A 525 -4.74 18.23 -10.60
N GLY A 526 -3.56 18.44 -10.03
CA GLY A 526 -2.60 19.37 -10.59
C GLY A 526 -1.40 19.66 -9.70
N TYR A 527 -0.84 20.86 -9.85
CA TYR A 527 0.30 21.35 -9.09
C TYR A 527 0.03 22.73 -8.50
N ASP A 528 0.58 22.96 -7.32
CA ASP A 528 0.46 24.18 -6.55
C ASP A 528 1.84 24.84 -6.43
N GLY A 529 2.02 25.96 -7.15
CA GLY A 529 3.29 26.69 -7.19
C GLY A 529 3.66 27.43 -5.91
N ALA A 530 2.73 27.60 -4.96
CA ALA A 530 3.00 28.24 -3.67
C ALA A 530 3.65 27.24 -2.68
N THR A 531 3.21 25.99 -2.70
CA THR A 531 3.74 24.90 -1.86
C THR A 531 4.82 24.07 -2.56
N GLY A 532 4.90 24.13 -3.90
CA GLY A 532 5.83 23.33 -4.70
C GLY A 532 5.41 21.86 -4.83
N ARG A 533 4.12 21.55 -4.66
CA ARG A 533 3.58 20.20 -4.52
C ARG A 533 2.55 19.86 -5.60
N TYR A 534 2.46 18.58 -5.94
CA TYR A 534 1.29 18.02 -6.60
C TYR A 534 0.13 17.94 -5.61
N PHE A 535 -1.10 18.00 -6.12
CA PHE A 535 -2.30 17.88 -5.31
C PHE A 535 -3.42 17.12 -6.02
N SER A 536 -4.30 16.54 -5.22
CA SER A 536 -5.63 16.07 -5.58
C SER A 536 -6.68 16.71 -4.66
N ASP A 537 -7.89 16.95 -5.17
CA ASP A 537 -9.02 17.46 -4.40
C ASP A 537 -10.30 16.76 -4.84
N ARG A 538 -10.77 15.83 -4.01
CA ARG A 538 -12.00 15.06 -4.20
C ARG A 538 -13.16 15.53 -3.33
N ARG A 539 -13.05 16.68 -2.67
CA ARG A 539 -14.07 17.20 -1.72
C ARG A 539 -15.40 17.60 -2.35
N LYS A 540 -15.50 17.54 -3.69
CA LYS A 540 -16.73 17.71 -4.46
C LYS A 540 -16.95 16.57 -5.47
N ALA A 541 -16.21 15.47 -5.37
CA ALA A 541 -16.22 14.39 -6.36
C ALA A 541 -17.27 13.32 -6.02
N GLY A 542 -18.51 13.77 -5.80
CA GLY A 542 -19.61 13.00 -5.21
C GLY A 542 -19.91 13.39 -3.77
N ASP A 543 -20.75 12.58 -3.13
CA ASP A 543 -21.12 12.73 -1.72
C ASP A 543 -20.11 11.98 -0.81
N PRO A 544 -19.37 12.68 0.07
CA PRO A 544 -18.43 12.06 1.01
C PRO A 544 -19.09 11.56 2.30
N ALA A 545 -20.40 11.74 2.51
CA ALA A 545 -21.07 11.49 3.80
C ALA A 545 -20.96 10.06 4.34
N PHE A 546 -20.54 9.09 3.52
CA PHE A 546 -20.24 7.74 3.98
C PHE A 546 -18.99 7.65 4.89
N SER A 547 -18.07 8.63 4.87
CA SER A 547 -16.98 8.72 5.86
C SER A 547 -16.34 10.12 5.92
N ASP A 548 -16.32 10.72 7.11
CA ASP A 548 -15.63 12.00 7.39
C ASP A 548 -14.13 11.98 7.01
N ARG A 549 -13.52 10.79 6.97
CA ARG A 549 -12.10 10.60 6.60
C ARG A 549 -11.88 10.50 5.09
N PHE A 550 -12.92 10.33 4.28
CA PHE A 550 -12.80 10.15 2.83
C PHE A 550 -12.28 11.41 2.13
N ALA A 551 -12.87 12.56 2.45
CA ALA A 551 -12.56 13.85 1.83
C ALA A 551 -12.24 14.93 2.88
N ALA A 552 -11.48 14.57 3.91
CA ALA A 552 -11.11 15.47 5.01
C ALA A 552 -10.25 16.67 4.59
N GLY A 553 -9.64 16.66 3.39
CA GLY A 553 -8.75 17.71 2.93
C GLY A 553 -8.39 17.62 1.44
N VAL A 554 -7.39 18.42 1.05
CA VAL A 554 -6.69 18.33 -0.24
C VAL A 554 -5.47 17.46 0.00
N HIS A 555 -5.32 16.34 -0.71
CA HIS A 555 -4.12 15.51 -0.56
C HIS A 555 -2.98 16.09 -1.40
N SER A 556 -1.75 15.82 -1.01
CA SER A 556 -0.58 16.38 -1.71
C SER A 556 0.64 15.47 -1.74
N ALA A 557 1.42 15.60 -2.80
CA ALA A 557 2.68 14.89 -3.00
C ALA A 557 3.83 15.88 -3.31
N PRO A 558 5.08 15.60 -2.88
CA PRO A 558 6.21 16.42 -3.26
C PRO A 558 6.47 16.32 -4.77
N ARG A 559 7.15 17.32 -5.34
CA ARG A 559 7.82 17.17 -6.63
C ARG A 559 9.33 17.06 -6.42
N ASP A 560 9.91 15.89 -6.67
CA ASP A 560 11.37 15.69 -6.55
C ASP A 560 12.15 16.19 -7.79
N ALA A 561 11.45 16.32 -8.93
CA ALA A 561 12.04 16.73 -10.19
C ALA A 561 12.35 18.24 -10.22
N THR A 562 13.58 18.56 -10.61
CA THR A 562 14.07 19.94 -10.82
C THR A 562 13.83 20.47 -12.23
N THR A 563 13.31 19.65 -13.15
CA THR A 563 13.05 20.01 -14.55
C THR A 563 12.06 21.17 -14.67
N VAL A 564 12.25 22.03 -15.68
CA VAL A 564 11.28 23.11 -15.98
C VAL A 564 9.99 22.54 -16.57
N GLN A 565 10.09 21.60 -17.52
CA GLN A 565 8.91 20.89 -18.01
C GLN A 565 8.46 19.84 -16.99
N MET A 566 7.16 19.84 -16.73
CA MET A 566 6.43 18.89 -15.92
C MET A 566 5.68 17.93 -16.85
N LYS A 567 5.92 16.62 -16.72
CA LYS A 567 5.21 15.58 -17.47
C LYS A 567 4.21 14.91 -16.55
N LEU A 568 2.93 14.84 -16.92
CA LEU A 568 1.89 14.18 -16.13
C LEU A 568 1.21 13.13 -17.00
N ARG A 569 1.21 11.87 -16.57
CA ARG A 569 0.31 10.84 -17.09
C ARG A 569 -0.80 10.63 -16.07
N LEU A 570 -2.06 10.78 -16.49
CA LEU A 570 -3.21 10.46 -15.64
C LEU A 570 -3.98 9.34 -16.29
N LEU A 571 -4.23 8.26 -15.54
CA LEU A 571 -5.24 7.28 -15.89
C LEU A 571 -6.53 7.66 -15.16
N MET A 572 -7.62 7.81 -15.89
CA MET A 572 -8.94 8.22 -15.40
C MET A 572 -9.94 7.10 -15.72
N ASP A 573 -10.63 6.58 -14.70
CA ASP A 573 -11.66 5.55 -14.83
C ASP A 573 -12.91 5.96 -14.01
N ALA A 574 -13.99 5.17 -14.09
CA ALA A 574 -15.33 5.51 -13.64
C ALA A 574 -15.45 5.95 -12.16
N ALA A 575 -14.48 5.58 -11.31
CA ALA A 575 -14.42 5.92 -9.89
C ALA A 575 -12.98 6.09 -9.36
N SER A 576 -11.97 6.24 -10.23
CA SER A 576 -10.57 6.39 -9.82
C SER A 576 -9.74 7.28 -10.75
N MET A 577 -8.67 7.85 -10.19
CA MET A 577 -7.59 8.50 -10.94
C MET A 577 -6.23 8.10 -10.38
N GLU A 578 -5.32 7.68 -11.26
CA GLU A 578 -3.91 7.43 -10.96
C GLU A 578 -3.04 8.45 -11.70
N LEU A 579 -2.40 9.36 -10.94
CA LEU A 579 -1.45 10.35 -11.46
C LEU A 579 -0.04 9.78 -11.37
N PHE A 580 0.67 9.71 -12.49
CA PHE A 580 2.10 9.42 -12.59
C PHE A 580 2.84 10.66 -13.07
N ALA A 581 3.50 11.35 -12.14
CA ALA A 581 4.18 12.61 -12.40
C ALA A 581 5.69 12.41 -12.66
N ASP A 582 6.21 13.21 -13.61
CA ASP A 582 7.58 13.24 -14.10
C ASP A 582 8.18 11.83 -14.30
N GLU A 583 7.56 11.03 -15.15
CA GLU A 583 8.04 9.69 -15.54
C GLU A 583 8.06 8.70 -14.35
N GLY A 584 7.10 8.86 -13.43
CA GLY A 584 6.85 7.95 -12.32
C GLY A 584 7.60 8.27 -11.03
N ARG A 585 8.26 9.43 -10.95
CA ARG A 585 8.94 9.93 -9.74
C ARG A 585 8.00 10.18 -8.56
N THR A 586 6.72 10.40 -8.85
CA THR A 586 5.70 10.65 -7.83
C THR A 586 4.38 10.13 -8.36
N VAL A 587 3.72 9.27 -7.57
CA VAL A 587 2.39 8.73 -7.89
C VAL A 587 1.37 9.28 -6.90
N MET A 588 0.14 9.52 -7.35
CA MET A 588 -1.02 9.76 -6.48
C MET A 588 -2.23 8.97 -6.98
N THR A 589 -2.73 8.05 -6.14
CA THR A 589 -3.96 7.29 -6.41
C THR A 589 -5.14 7.74 -5.55
N GLU A 590 -6.27 8.01 -6.21
CA GLU A 590 -7.48 8.53 -5.59
C GLU A 590 -8.72 7.82 -6.13
N THR A 591 -9.58 7.33 -5.23
CA THR A 591 -10.96 6.96 -5.56
C THR A 591 -11.92 8.15 -5.41
N PHE A 592 -13.03 8.13 -6.14
CA PHE A 592 -14.14 9.10 -6.04
C PHE A 592 -15.47 8.45 -6.43
N PHE A 593 -16.58 8.98 -5.91
CA PHE A 593 -17.92 8.37 -6.06
C PHE A 593 -18.98 9.40 -6.49
N PRO A 594 -18.83 10.04 -7.65
CA PRO A 594 -19.77 11.05 -8.15
C PRO A 594 -21.14 10.43 -8.46
N SER A 595 -22.22 11.19 -8.27
CA SER A 595 -23.59 10.74 -8.57
C SER A 595 -23.87 10.63 -10.07
N GLN A 596 -23.02 11.21 -10.91
CA GLN A 596 -22.97 11.00 -12.36
C GLN A 596 -21.52 10.95 -12.84
N LYS A 597 -21.21 10.17 -13.88
CA LYS A 597 -19.87 10.21 -14.53
C LYS A 597 -19.47 11.66 -14.87
N PHE A 598 -18.19 12.00 -14.70
CA PHE A 598 -17.66 13.27 -15.18
C PHE A 598 -17.76 13.33 -16.71
N ASP A 599 -18.43 14.37 -17.23
CA ASP A 599 -18.76 14.53 -18.65
C ASP A 599 -18.06 15.73 -19.29
N ARG A 600 -17.36 16.56 -18.50
CA ARG A 600 -16.57 17.71 -18.93
C ARG A 600 -15.24 17.78 -18.19
N VAL A 601 -14.15 18.03 -18.91
CA VAL A 601 -12.85 18.36 -18.33
C VAL A 601 -12.40 19.77 -18.75
N SER A 602 -11.69 20.46 -17.86
CA SER A 602 -11.12 21.79 -18.12
C SER A 602 -9.68 21.86 -17.63
N LEU A 603 -8.82 22.54 -18.39
CA LEU A 603 -7.61 23.13 -17.83
C LEU A 603 -8.02 24.27 -16.88
N PHE A 604 -7.25 24.50 -15.82
CA PHE A 604 -7.42 25.66 -14.94
C PHE A 604 -6.07 26.28 -14.56
N SER A 605 -6.11 27.57 -14.21
CA SER A 605 -4.99 28.34 -13.67
C SER A 605 -5.52 29.40 -12.69
N GLU A 606 -5.06 29.33 -11.44
CA GLU A 606 -5.42 30.17 -10.30
C GLU A 606 -4.14 30.87 -9.78
N GLY A 607 -4.24 32.13 -9.34
CA GLY A 607 -3.08 32.92 -8.87
C GLY A 607 -2.13 33.41 -9.97
N GLY A 608 -2.45 33.18 -11.25
CA GLY A 608 -1.68 33.66 -12.40
C GLY A 608 -1.90 32.79 -13.63
N ARG A 609 -0.97 32.88 -14.60
CA ARG A 609 -1.04 32.15 -15.89
C ARG A 609 -0.17 30.89 -15.89
N ALA A 610 -0.76 29.76 -16.26
CA ALA A 610 -0.04 28.51 -16.47
C ALA A 610 0.34 28.34 -17.95
N GLN A 611 1.57 27.87 -18.22
CA GLN A 611 2.04 27.57 -19.56
C GLN A 611 1.84 26.08 -19.85
N PHE A 612 0.71 25.74 -20.48
CA PHE A 612 0.44 24.39 -20.94
C PHE A 612 1.18 24.12 -22.26
N ARG A 613 1.87 22.98 -22.35
CA ARG A 613 2.69 22.54 -23.49
C ARG A 613 2.01 21.43 -24.30
N GLY A 614 0.69 21.34 -24.17
CA GLY A 614 -0.17 20.42 -24.89
C GLY A 614 -0.33 19.07 -24.18
N ALA A 615 -1.28 18.28 -24.68
CA ALA A 615 -1.51 16.90 -24.25
C ALA A 615 -1.86 16.00 -25.43
N VAL A 616 -1.71 14.70 -25.23
CA VAL A 616 -2.36 13.66 -26.03
C VAL A 616 -3.26 12.88 -25.08
N ILE A 617 -4.55 12.77 -25.41
CA ILE A 617 -5.56 12.13 -24.58
C ILE A 617 -6.16 10.97 -25.38
N TYR A 618 -6.02 9.76 -24.85
CA TYR A 618 -6.55 8.55 -25.45
C TYR A 618 -7.81 8.12 -24.69
N PRO A 619 -8.97 7.90 -25.35
CA PRO A 619 -10.03 7.11 -24.74
C PRO A 619 -9.50 5.69 -24.47
N MET A 620 -9.89 5.09 -23.36
CA MET A 620 -9.45 3.74 -22.98
C MET A 620 -10.57 2.73 -23.18
N ASN A 621 -10.29 1.65 -23.88
CA ASN A 621 -11.18 0.50 -23.99
C ASN A 621 -11.37 -0.17 -22.62
N ARG A 622 -12.51 -0.87 -22.44
CA ARG A 622 -12.79 -1.64 -21.23
C ARG A 622 -12.19 -3.05 -21.34
N ILE A 623 -11.76 -3.62 -20.21
CA ILE A 623 -11.20 -4.98 -20.15
C ILE A 623 -12.29 -6.06 -20.06
N TRP A 624 -13.52 -5.68 -19.73
CA TRP A 624 -14.65 -6.59 -19.52
C TRP A 624 -15.31 -7.02 -20.85
N SER A 625 -15.36 -8.33 -21.10
CA SER A 625 -15.94 -8.91 -22.30
C SER A 625 -17.47 -8.74 -22.37
N ALA A 626 -18.10 -9.23 -23.44
CA ALA A 626 -19.56 -9.33 -23.49
C ALA A 626 -20.12 -10.47 -22.61
N GLN A 627 -19.29 -11.45 -22.23
CA GLN A 627 -19.68 -12.59 -21.39
C GLN A 627 -19.62 -12.22 -19.89
N ASP A 628 -18.63 -11.43 -19.48
CA ASP A 628 -18.52 -10.90 -18.11
C ASP A 628 -19.70 -9.98 -17.76
N ARG A 629 -20.29 -9.35 -18.79
CA ARG A 629 -21.40 -8.39 -18.71
C ARG A 629 -22.76 -8.99 -19.01
N GLN A 630 -22.95 -10.29 -18.81
CA GLN A 630 -24.29 -10.89 -18.82
C GLN A 630 -25.07 -10.52 -17.55
N PRO A 631 -26.42 -10.42 -17.63
CA PRO A 631 -27.27 -10.52 -16.46
C PRO A 631 -27.02 -11.84 -15.74
N VAL A 632 -27.26 -11.86 -14.43
CA VAL A 632 -27.22 -13.09 -13.63
C VAL A 632 -28.62 -13.30 -13.09
N ASP A 633 -29.23 -14.44 -13.41
CA ASP A 633 -30.43 -14.89 -12.74
C ASP A 633 -30.10 -15.07 -11.25
N MET A 634 -30.58 -14.14 -10.43
CA MET A 634 -30.47 -14.22 -8.97
C MET A 634 -31.17 -15.50 -8.51
N PRO A 635 -30.46 -16.45 -7.85
CA PRO A 635 -31.09 -17.66 -7.36
C PRO A 635 -32.21 -17.29 -6.38
N SER A 636 -33.45 -17.67 -6.69
CA SER A 636 -34.59 -17.39 -5.83
C SER A 636 -34.45 -18.17 -4.52
N HIS A 637 -34.46 -17.46 -3.39
CA HIS A 637 -34.19 -18.04 -2.07
C HIS A 637 -35.23 -19.09 -1.61
N ASP A 638 -36.36 -19.25 -2.33
CA ASP A 638 -37.42 -20.22 -2.05
C ASP A 638 -37.15 -21.65 -2.55
N ALA A 639 -36.07 -21.88 -3.30
CA ALA A 639 -35.86 -23.16 -4.00
C ALA A 639 -35.54 -24.38 -3.09
N ASP A 640 -34.96 -24.16 -1.90
CA ASP A 640 -34.33 -25.25 -1.10
C ASP A 640 -35.07 -25.58 0.22
N MET A 641 -36.39 -25.35 0.27
CA MET A 641 -37.22 -25.67 1.45
C MET A 641 -38.42 -26.60 1.19
N LYS A 642 -38.45 -27.32 0.05
CA LYS A 642 -39.57 -28.21 -0.34
C LYS A 642 -39.23 -29.68 -0.57
N THR A 643 -37.97 -30.10 -0.41
CA THR A 643 -37.50 -31.49 -0.68
C THR A 643 -37.13 -32.29 0.58
N LYS A 644 -37.57 -31.85 1.77
CA LYS A 644 -37.44 -32.61 3.04
C LYS A 644 -38.77 -32.79 3.80
N ARG A 645 -39.82 -33.18 3.07
CA ARG A 645 -40.95 -33.96 3.62
C ARG A 645 -41.38 -35.00 2.57
N GLY A 646 -41.20 -36.27 2.91
CA GLY A 646 -41.39 -37.44 2.08
C GLY A 646 -40.75 -38.63 2.78
#